data_AF-A0A367JEQ8-F1
#
_entry.id   AF-A0A367JEQ8-F1
#
_cell.length_a   1.000
_cell.length_b   1.000
_cell.length_c   1.000
_cell.angle_alpha   90.00
_cell.angle_beta   90.00
_cell.angle_gamma   90.00
#
_symmetry.space_group_name_H-M   'P 1'
#
loop_
_entity.id
_entity.type
_entity.pdbx_description
1 polymer ?
#
loop_
_entity_poly.entity_id
_entity_poly.type
_entity_poly.pdbx_seq_one_letter_code
_entity_poly.pdbx_strand_id
1 'polypeptide(L)'
;LSLVPLAGTIAAGNCAILKPSEIAPHTAALITELFPKYLDSSCYRIINGAIDQTTALLKHHFDHIFYTGNGTVGKIVMEAAAKHLTPVTLELGGKSPAIIMEDADIQLTANRIAFGKFFNAGQTCIAVDYVMIHQSRLDDFLKALSNTLNNWYGSNPQESKDYARIVSDRHFDRLSTLLKNQTTGNIVIGGKTDGKDRYIAPTVITDVGFNDPCLMSDEIFGPILPIITYNILEEAVALISRKDSPLALYVFSQQKKLVEKVLKTTRSGGVCVNDCLMHQAGTNRGDIRSSGMGNYHGERSFSTFSHERSVLYKKQKMEKIVSLRYPPYTSRKLNIIRLLFVKSPKLLWLKSNSHIFKSKLQEHLNLALFFFFIPTHKHTYTHMSPQNKFLENKSISVIGVPFNGGQPRTGVEDGPTRLVEFGLLNQIEEMGWNVKYESNENLHSLRPIEDPDVLNLKQPKYVSAVTEHVSKQIHSSAKEGNFVLTLGGDHSVALATVSGIFNAYPDACLLWVDAHADINTPETTDSGNIHGCPISFLAGIAGDHPDFQWVKPLLKTNRLSYIGLRDVDDGEKKIIRDHHIKAFSMHHVDKYGIGKVVQMALDHINPNRDLPIHLSFDVDALDPSVAPSTGTPVRGGLTFREGHYICEAIAETGLLVAVDIMEVNPALADEEAAFQTVQIGCSLARCCLGESLL
;
A
#
# COMPACT_ATOMS: atom_id res chain seq x y z
N LEU A 1 -13.19 -16.67 -12.41
CA LEU A 1 -11.76 -17.03 -12.53
C LEU A 1 -11.18 -16.75 -13.91
N SER A 2 -11.93 -16.87 -15.02
CA SER A 2 -11.39 -16.62 -16.37
C SER A 2 -11.25 -15.14 -16.76
N LEU A 3 -12.17 -14.27 -16.32
CA LEU A 3 -12.23 -12.88 -16.79
C LEU A 3 -11.29 -11.93 -16.03
N VAL A 4 -11.01 -12.21 -14.76
CA VAL A 4 -10.10 -11.40 -13.93
C VAL A 4 -8.66 -11.38 -14.48
N PRO A 5 -8.01 -12.54 -14.77
CA PRO A 5 -6.68 -12.52 -15.37
C PRO A 5 -6.72 -11.90 -16.77
N LEU A 6 -7.77 -12.15 -17.57
CA LEU A 6 -7.92 -11.53 -18.89
C LEU A 6 -7.93 -10.00 -18.83
N ALA A 7 -8.61 -9.40 -17.85
CA ALA A 7 -8.62 -7.94 -17.68
C ALA A 7 -7.20 -7.39 -17.50
N GLY A 8 -6.37 -8.08 -16.71
CA GLY A 8 -4.95 -7.75 -16.56
C GLY A 8 -4.13 -7.96 -17.83
N THR A 9 -4.39 -9.06 -18.55
CA THR A 9 -3.73 -9.34 -19.84
C THR A 9 -4.00 -8.24 -20.85
N ILE A 10 -5.26 -7.76 -20.93
CA ILE A 10 -5.67 -6.62 -21.77
C ILE A 10 -4.97 -5.34 -21.31
N ALA A 11 -4.97 -5.06 -20.00
CA ALA A 11 -4.36 -3.85 -19.45
C ALA A 11 -2.85 -3.78 -19.75
N ALA A 12 -2.16 -4.93 -19.77
CA ALA A 12 -0.75 -5.04 -20.14
C ALA A 12 -0.49 -5.00 -21.67
N GLY A 13 -1.54 -4.83 -22.49
CA GLY A 13 -1.42 -4.66 -23.94
C GLY A 13 -1.26 -5.97 -24.72
N ASN A 14 -1.61 -7.12 -24.14
CA ASN A 14 -1.43 -8.42 -24.78
C ASN A 14 -2.69 -8.89 -25.53
N CYS A 15 -2.47 -9.72 -26.56
CA CYS A 15 -3.51 -10.60 -27.10
C CYS A 15 -3.69 -11.82 -26.18
N ALA A 16 -4.85 -12.47 -26.20
CA ALA A 16 -5.12 -13.62 -25.36
C ALA A 16 -5.96 -14.70 -26.05
N ILE A 17 -5.62 -15.95 -25.76
CA ILE A 17 -6.51 -17.08 -26.00
C ILE A 17 -7.01 -17.57 -24.64
N LEU A 18 -8.33 -17.55 -24.48
CA LEU A 18 -8.98 -18.06 -23.28
C LEU A 18 -9.55 -19.46 -23.54
N LYS A 19 -9.25 -20.39 -22.63
CA LYS A 19 -9.81 -21.75 -22.62
C LYS A 19 -10.69 -21.94 -21.38
N PRO A 20 -12.02 -21.75 -21.48
CA PRO A 20 -12.94 -22.02 -20.37
C PRO A 20 -12.96 -23.51 -19.99
N SER A 21 -13.34 -23.81 -18.74
CA SER A 21 -13.52 -25.20 -18.31
C SER A 21 -14.79 -25.81 -18.93
N GLU A 22 -14.64 -27.02 -19.47
CA GLU A 22 -15.73 -27.85 -19.99
C GLU A 22 -16.71 -28.32 -18.91
N ILE A 23 -16.30 -28.26 -17.64
CA ILE A 23 -17.11 -28.68 -16.48
C ILE A 23 -18.18 -27.61 -16.15
N ALA A 24 -18.03 -26.39 -16.65
CA ALA A 24 -19.02 -25.31 -16.55
C ALA A 24 -19.56 -24.91 -17.94
N PRO A 25 -20.25 -25.82 -18.66
CA PRO A 25 -20.53 -25.68 -20.09
C PRO A 25 -21.42 -24.48 -20.43
N HIS A 26 -22.41 -24.16 -19.57
CA HIS A 26 -23.29 -23.01 -19.79
C HIS A 26 -22.52 -21.68 -19.72
N THR A 27 -21.62 -21.54 -18.75
CA THR A 27 -20.76 -20.35 -18.64
C THR A 27 -19.78 -20.27 -19.81
N ALA A 28 -19.17 -21.40 -20.21
CA ALA A 28 -18.29 -21.46 -21.37
C ALA A 28 -19.00 -21.05 -22.66
N ALA A 29 -20.23 -21.55 -22.88
CA ALA A 29 -21.06 -21.19 -24.03
C ALA A 29 -21.40 -19.70 -24.05
N LEU A 30 -21.81 -19.15 -22.90
CA LEU A 30 -22.15 -17.73 -22.78
C LEU A 30 -20.92 -16.84 -23.06
N ILE A 31 -19.77 -17.16 -22.49
CA ILE A 31 -18.51 -16.44 -22.75
C ILE A 31 -18.17 -16.47 -24.25
N THR A 32 -18.32 -17.63 -24.88
CA THR A 32 -18.07 -17.82 -26.32
C THR A 32 -18.99 -16.96 -27.18
N GLU A 33 -20.27 -16.87 -26.80
CA GLU A 33 -21.25 -16.06 -27.52
C GLU A 33 -21.00 -14.55 -27.36
N LEU A 34 -20.62 -14.11 -26.16
CA LEU A 34 -20.51 -12.68 -25.85
C LEU A 34 -19.18 -12.07 -26.30
N PHE A 35 -18.06 -12.80 -26.22
CA PHE A 35 -16.73 -12.23 -26.49
C PHE A 35 -16.63 -11.50 -27.83
N PRO A 36 -17.05 -12.09 -28.97
CA PRO A 36 -16.96 -11.43 -30.27
C PRO A 36 -17.85 -10.19 -30.42
N LYS A 37 -18.84 -9.99 -29.53
CA LYS A 37 -19.74 -8.82 -29.54
C LYS A 37 -19.12 -7.60 -28.87
N TYR A 38 -18.14 -7.80 -27.98
CA TYR A 38 -17.58 -6.73 -27.14
C TYR A 38 -16.06 -6.57 -27.25
N LEU A 39 -15.33 -7.62 -27.65
CA LEU A 39 -13.87 -7.66 -27.72
C LEU A 39 -13.40 -7.95 -29.15
N ASP A 40 -12.23 -7.41 -29.50
CA ASP A 40 -11.60 -7.64 -30.80
C ASP A 40 -11.27 -9.13 -30.99
N SER A 41 -12.00 -9.80 -31.87
CA SER A 41 -11.85 -11.23 -32.17
C SER A 41 -10.52 -11.61 -32.85
N SER A 42 -9.74 -10.63 -33.33
CA SER A 42 -8.38 -10.86 -33.82
C SER A 42 -7.38 -10.99 -32.66
N CYS A 43 -7.61 -10.29 -31.54
CA CYS A 43 -6.74 -10.28 -30.36
C CYS A 43 -7.21 -11.23 -29.25
N TYR A 44 -8.51 -11.40 -29.08
CA TYR A 44 -9.10 -12.14 -27.95
C TYR A 44 -9.97 -13.29 -28.47
N ARG A 45 -9.49 -14.52 -28.30
CA ARG A 45 -10.18 -15.71 -28.81
C ARG A 45 -10.54 -16.70 -27.72
N ILE A 46 -11.68 -17.36 -27.92
CA ILE A 46 -12.11 -18.47 -27.07
C ILE A 46 -11.82 -19.79 -27.79
N ILE A 47 -11.19 -20.73 -27.09
CA ILE A 47 -11.09 -22.12 -27.53
C ILE A 47 -11.83 -22.98 -26.51
N ASN A 48 -12.94 -23.60 -26.92
CA ASN A 48 -13.63 -24.59 -26.12
C ASN A 48 -13.07 -25.99 -26.35
N GLY A 49 -13.18 -26.84 -25.35
CA GLY A 49 -12.78 -28.23 -25.43
C GLY A 49 -12.34 -28.77 -24.07
N ALA A 50 -11.87 -30.01 -24.04
CA ALA A 50 -11.39 -30.67 -22.84
C ALA A 50 -9.88 -30.91 -22.94
N ILE A 51 -9.43 -32.10 -22.56
CA ILE A 51 -8.01 -32.48 -22.50
C ILE A 51 -7.35 -32.40 -23.88
N ASP A 52 -7.97 -32.92 -24.94
CA ASP A 52 -7.34 -32.99 -26.27
C ASP A 52 -7.07 -31.60 -26.85
N GLN A 53 -8.06 -30.70 -26.78
CA GLN A 53 -7.91 -29.32 -27.26
C GLN A 53 -6.92 -28.54 -26.40
N THR A 54 -6.91 -28.74 -25.08
CA THR A 54 -5.93 -28.10 -24.18
C THR A 54 -4.52 -28.59 -24.49
N THR A 55 -4.35 -29.89 -24.74
CA THR A 55 -3.07 -30.51 -25.11
C THR A 55 -2.57 -30.01 -26.47
N ALA A 56 -3.47 -29.84 -27.44
CA ALA A 56 -3.13 -29.24 -28.72
C ALA A 56 -2.73 -27.76 -28.55
N LEU A 57 -3.49 -27.01 -27.76
CA LEU A 57 -3.22 -25.59 -27.48
C LEU A 57 -1.83 -25.39 -26.87
N LEU A 58 -1.48 -26.18 -25.86
CA LEU A 58 -0.20 -26.10 -25.14
C LEU A 58 1.04 -26.47 -26.00
N LYS A 59 0.87 -26.95 -27.24
CA LYS A 59 1.99 -27.15 -28.18
C LYS A 59 2.43 -25.85 -28.83
N HIS A 60 1.56 -24.85 -28.89
CA HIS A 60 1.86 -23.55 -29.50
C HIS A 60 2.77 -22.71 -28.59
N HIS A 61 3.50 -21.78 -29.21
CA HIS A 61 4.33 -20.82 -28.49
C HIS A 61 3.46 -19.69 -27.94
N PHE A 62 3.52 -19.49 -26.62
CA PHE A 62 2.91 -18.36 -25.93
C PHE A 62 3.99 -17.58 -25.19
N ASP A 63 3.81 -16.27 -25.07
CA ASP A 63 4.71 -15.42 -24.30
C ASP A 63 4.47 -15.54 -22.78
N HIS A 64 3.27 -16.01 -22.38
CA HIS A 64 2.93 -16.34 -20.99
C HIS A 64 1.77 -17.34 -20.95
N ILE A 65 1.75 -18.26 -19.97
CA ILE A 65 0.61 -19.15 -19.73
C ILE A 65 0.08 -18.97 -18.31
N PHE A 66 -1.19 -18.58 -18.20
CA PHE A 66 -1.91 -18.49 -16.93
C PHE A 66 -2.87 -19.68 -16.76
N TYR A 67 -2.75 -20.41 -15.65
CA TYR A 67 -3.57 -21.58 -15.37
C TYR A 67 -4.10 -21.56 -13.95
N THR A 68 -5.40 -21.81 -13.78
CA THR A 68 -6.02 -22.06 -12.47
C THR A 68 -6.62 -23.46 -12.43
N GLY A 69 -6.26 -24.27 -11.43
CA GLY A 69 -6.81 -25.61 -11.26
C GLY A 69 -6.03 -26.48 -10.28
N ASN A 70 -5.84 -27.76 -10.59
CA ASN A 70 -5.12 -28.69 -9.69
C ASN A 70 -3.63 -28.83 -10.04
N GLY A 71 -2.83 -29.26 -9.07
CA GLY A 71 -1.38 -29.40 -9.21
C GLY A 71 -0.91 -30.49 -10.18
N THR A 72 -1.71 -31.53 -10.43
CA THR A 72 -1.37 -32.57 -11.43
C THR A 72 -1.35 -31.95 -12.83
N VAL A 73 -2.39 -31.20 -13.20
CA VAL A 73 -2.46 -30.53 -14.49
C VAL A 73 -1.52 -29.32 -14.54
N GLY A 74 -1.32 -28.62 -13.42
CA GLY A 74 -0.33 -27.53 -13.34
C GLY A 74 1.09 -27.98 -13.73
N LYS A 75 1.50 -29.19 -13.34
CA LYS A 75 2.78 -29.79 -13.77
C LYS A 75 2.83 -30.05 -15.27
N ILE A 76 1.73 -30.55 -15.87
CA ILE A 76 1.62 -30.78 -17.32
C ILE A 76 1.73 -29.45 -18.09
N VAL A 77 1.06 -28.40 -17.60
CA VAL A 77 1.13 -27.05 -18.18
C VAL A 77 2.57 -26.53 -18.14
N MET A 78 3.23 -26.65 -16.98
CA MET A 78 4.62 -26.21 -16.82
C MET A 78 5.60 -27.00 -17.70
N GLU A 79 5.41 -28.32 -17.84
CA GLU A 79 6.20 -29.16 -18.74
C GLU A 79 6.04 -28.75 -20.21
N ALA A 80 4.82 -28.41 -20.62
CA ALA A 80 4.58 -27.90 -21.97
C ALA A 80 5.22 -26.52 -22.19
N ALA A 81 5.09 -25.61 -21.21
CA ALA A 81 5.68 -24.28 -21.23
C ALA A 81 7.21 -24.31 -21.32
N ALA A 82 7.85 -25.27 -20.63
CA ALA A 82 9.30 -25.43 -20.63
C ALA A 82 9.89 -25.68 -22.04
N LYS A 83 9.12 -26.27 -22.96
CA LYS A 83 9.55 -26.51 -24.35
C LYS A 83 9.84 -25.23 -25.13
N HIS A 84 9.21 -24.13 -24.73
CA HIS A 84 9.37 -22.82 -25.36
C HIS A 84 9.96 -21.76 -24.41
N LEU A 85 10.39 -22.17 -23.21
CA LEU A 85 10.80 -21.27 -22.13
C LEU A 85 9.74 -20.22 -21.77
N THR A 86 8.46 -20.58 -21.93
CA THR A 86 7.33 -19.71 -21.62
C THR A 86 7.17 -19.55 -20.11
N PRO A 87 7.14 -18.32 -19.56
CA PRO A 87 6.81 -18.09 -18.17
C PRO A 87 5.36 -18.51 -17.87
N VAL A 88 5.13 -18.97 -16.64
CA VAL A 88 3.81 -19.46 -16.21
C VAL A 88 3.36 -18.78 -14.92
N THR A 89 2.06 -18.56 -14.80
CA THR A 89 1.37 -18.33 -13.53
C THR A 89 0.47 -19.52 -13.26
N LEU A 90 0.72 -20.22 -12.17
CA LEU A 90 -0.01 -21.42 -11.79
C LEU A 90 -0.75 -21.14 -10.49
N GLU A 91 -2.07 -21.03 -10.57
CA GLU A 91 -2.94 -20.81 -9.41
C GLU A 91 -3.59 -22.14 -9.02
N LEU A 92 -3.03 -22.81 -8.02
CA LEU A 92 -3.38 -24.19 -7.69
C LEU A 92 -4.25 -24.26 -6.43
N GLY A 93 -4.26 -25.40 -5.76
CA GLY A 93 -5.05 -25.66 -4.56
C GLY A 93 -4.18 -26.16 -3.42
N GLY A 94 -4.81 -26.86 -2.49
CA GLY A 94 -4.15 -27.43 -1.32
C GLY A 94 -5.06 -27.42 -0.11
N LYS A 95 -4.59 -27.99 1.00
CA LYS A 95 -5.41 -28.11 2.22
C LYS A 95 -5.22 -26.87 3.09
N SER A 96 -6.04 -25.86 2.87
CA SER A 96 -6.00 -24.60 3.63
C SER A 96 -6.48 -24.81 5.09
N PRO A 97 -5.61 -24.67 6.11
CA PRO A 97 -5.98 -24.91 7.51
C PRO A 97 -6.69 -23.70 8.12
N ALA A 98 -7.56 -23.94 9.10
CA ALA A 98 -7.99 -22.94 10.06
C ALA A 98 -7.59 -23.32 11.49
N ILE A 99 -6.78 -22.48 12.15
CA ILE A 99 -6.37 -22.66 13.55
C ILE A 99 -7.31 -21.85 14.45
N ILE A 100 -7.96 -22.50 15.41
CA ILE A 100 -8.85 -21.88 16.40
C ILE A 100 -8.23 -22.01 17.79
N MET A 101 -7.79 -20.88 18.35
CA MET A 101 -7.11 -20.84 19.64
C MET A 101 -8.08 -20.78 20.82
N GLU A 102 -7.55 -21.04 22.02
CA GLU A 102 -8.31 -21.06 23.27
C GLU A 102 -9.02 -19.73 23.55
N ASP A 103 -8.52 -18.60 23.06
CA ASP A 103 -9.07 -17.26 23.28
C ASP A 103 -9.99 -16.77 22.15
N ALA A 104 -10.26 -17.59 21.13
CA ALA A 104 -11.11 -17.19 20.01
C ALA A 104 -12.55 -16.87 20.44
N ASP A 105 -13.19 -15.91 19.77
CA ASP A 105 -14.65 -15.72 19.84
C ASP A 105 -15.32 -16.85 19.05
N ILE A 106 -15.97 -17.78 19.73
CA ILE A 106 -16.45 -19.03 19.11
C ILE A 106 -17.65 -18.80 18.22
N GLN A 107 -18.58 -17.93 18.59
CA GLN A 107 -19.77 -17.72 17.77
C GLN A 107 -19.39 -17.00 16.47
N LEU A 108 -18.51 -15.99 16.56
CA LEU A 108 -17.98 -15.30 15.39
C LEU A 108 -17.14 -16.23 14.51
N THR A 109 -16.30 -17.05 15.13
CA THR A 109 -15.45 -18.03 14.43
C THR A 109 -16.30 -19.08 13.71
N ALA A 110 -17.36 -19.60 14.35
CA ALA A 110 -18.29 -20.54 13.73
C ALA A 110 -18.98 -19.96 12.50
N ASN A 111 -19.46 -18.70 12.58
CA ASN A 111 -20.04 -18.00 11.44
C ASN A 111 -19.04 -17.88 10.28
N ARG A 112 -17.83 -17.43 10.57
CA ARG A 112 -16.80 -17.19 9.53
C ARG A 112 -16.27 -18.48 8.91
N ILE A 113 -16.10 -19.55 9.70
CA ILE A 113 -15.71 -20.86 9.18
C ILE A 113 -16.86 -21.49 8.39
N ALA A 114 -18.11 -21.33 8.81
CA ALA A 114 -19.26 -21.79 8.03
C ALA A 114 -19.28 -21.14 6.64
N PHE A 115 -19.05 -19.82 6.58
CA PHE A 115 -18.91 -19.10 5.31
C PHE A 115 -17.71 -19.61 4.50
N GLY A 116 -16.54 -19.66 5.12
CA GLY A 116 -15.29 -20.13 4.50
C GLY A 116 -15.32 -21.57 4.01
N LYS A 117 -16.18 -22.43 4.57
CA LYS A 117 -16.30 -23.84 4.19
C LYS A 117 -17.43 -24.14 3.23
N PHE A 118 -18.63 -23.62 3.50
CA PHE A 118 -19.84 -24.09 2.84
C PHE A 118 -20.29 -23.18 1.69
N PHE A 119 -19.67 -22.00 1.54
CA PHE A 119 -19.78 -21.21 0.31
C PHE A 119 -19.39 -22.06 -0.91
N ASN A 120 -20.22 -22.03 -1.96
CA ASN A 120 -20.08 -22.85 -3.16
C ASN A 120 -19.95 -24.37 -2.88
N ALA A 121 -20.57 -24.84 -1.78
CA ALA A 121 -20.44 -26.20 -1.27
C ALA A 121 -18.98 -26.64 -1.07
N GLY A 122 -18.10 -25.70 -0.66
CA GLY A 122 -16.68 -25.96 -0.40
C GLY A 122 -15.80 -26.18 -1.62
N GLN A 123 -16.33 -25.95 -2.83
CA GLN A 123 -15.61 -26.06 -4.10
C GLN A 123 -14.84 -24.76 -4.38
N THR A 124 -13.91 -24.42 -3.50
CA THR A 124 -13.11 -23.18 -3.54
C THR A 124 -11.69 -23.48 -3.07
N CYS A 125 -10.66 -23.11 -3.84
CA CYS A 125 -9.25 -23.45 -3.50
C CYS A 125 -8.77 -22.84 -2.17
N ILE A 126 -9.35 -21.71 -1.78
CA ILE A 126 -9.10 -21.04 -0.49
C ILE A 126 -10.17 -21.36 0.56
N ALA A 127 -11.07 -22.32 0.31
CA ALA A 127 -12.00 -22.78 1.36
C ALA A 127 -11.23 -23.28 2.57
N VAL A 128 -11.83 -23.19 3.75
CA VAL A 128 -11.31 -23.93 4.92
C VAL A 128 -11.36 -25.42 4.57
N ASP A 129 -10.22 -26.07 4.44
CA ASP A 129 -10.20 -27.49 4.09
C ASP A 129 -10.41 -28.32 5.37
N TYR A 130 -9.69 -27.99 6.44
CA TYR A 130 -9.80 -28.59 7.76
C TYR A 130 -9.57 -27.57 8.88
N VAL A 131 -10.06 -27.89 10.09
CA VAL A 131 -9.87 -27.08 11.30
C VAL A 131 -8.91 -27.78 12.26
N MET A 132 -8.00 -27.00 12.84
CA MET A 132 -7.25 -27.34 14.05
C MET A 132 -7.77 -26.48 15.20
N ILE A 133 -8.36 -27.09 16.22
CA ILE A 133 -8.99 -26.38 17.33
C ILE A 133 -8.41 -26.81 18.67
N HIS A 134 -8.22 -25.86 19.59
CA HIS A 134 -7.84 -26.21 20.96
C HIS A 134 -8.92 -27.09 21.60
N GLN A 135 -8.53 -28.21 22.23
CA GLN A 135 -9.46 -29.23 22.74
C GLN A 135 -10.55 -28.64 23.64
N SER A 136 -10.23 -27.62 24.46
CA SER A 136 -11.19 -26.98 25.37
C SER A 136 -12.32 -26.23 24.66
N ARG A 137 -12.22 -25.95 23.36
CA ARG A 137 -13.20 -25.16 22.60
C ARG A 137 -14.07 -25.98 21.64
N LEU A 138 -13.83 -27.29 21.52
CA LEU A 138 -14.47 -28.15 20.52
C LEU A 138 -16.00 -28.15 20.65
N ASP A 139 -16.53 -28.45 21.84
CA ASP A 139 -17.97 -28.63 22.04
C ASP A 139 -18.76 -27.34 21.79
N ASP A 140 -18.23 -26.21 22.24
CA ASP A 140 -18.84 -24.90 22.03
C ASP A 140 -18.84 -24.52 20.55
N PHE A 141 -17.75 -24.82 19.84
CA PHE A 141 -17.64 -24.60 18.41
C PHE A 141 -18.65 -25.44 17.62
N LEU A 142 -18.80 -26.73 17.95
CA LEU A 142 -19.78 -27.60 17.28
C LEU A 142 -21.22 -27.11 17.46
N LYS A 143 -21.58 -26.69 18.67
CA LYS A 143 -22.90 -26.10 18.96
C LYS A 143 -23.11 -24.82 18.16
N ALA A 144 -22.16 -23.89 18.19
CA ALA A 144 -22.23 -22.64 17.45
C ALA A 144 -22.34 -22.87 15.94
N LEU A 145 -21.51 -23.77 15.38
CA LEU A 145 -21.50 -24.10 13.96
C LEU A 145 -22.81 -24.76 13.52
N SER A 146 -23.35 -25.69 14.31
CA SER A 146 -24.65 -26.32 14.03
C SER A 146 -25.77 -25.28 13.98
N ASN A 147 -25.80 -24.36 14.95
CA ASN A 147 -26.79 -23.27 14.98
C ASN A 147 -26.65 -22.36 13.76
N THR A 148 -25.43 -21.97 13.39
CA THR A 148 -25.17 -21.16 12.19
C THR A 148 -25.70 -21.84 10.93
N LEU A 149 -25.38 -23.13 10.74
CA LEU A 149 -25.81 -23.86 9.55
C LEU A 149 -27.33 -24.01 9.46
N ASN A 150 -28.00 -24.30 10.58
CA ASN A 150 -29.45 -24.36 10.63
C ASN A 150 -30.10 -22.99 10.38
N ASN A 151 -29.50 -21.90 10.85
CA ASN A 151 -29.99 -20.54 10.60
C ASN A 151 -29.86 -20.14 9.12
N TRP A 152 -28.79 -20.56 8.44
CA TRP A 152 -28.53 -20.16 7.05
C TRP A 152 -29.27 -21.04 6.04
N TYR A 153 -29.27 -22.36 6.25
CA TYR A 153 -29.79 -23.31 5.26
C TYR A 153 -31.07 -24.00 5.71
N GLY A 154 -31.56 -23.71 6.93
CA GLY A 154 -32.72 -24.37 7.52
C GLY A 154 -32.42 -25.81 7.96
N SER A 155 -33.49 -26.50 8.38
CA SER A 155 -33.42 -27.91 8.81
C SER A 155 -33.21 -28.89 7.66
N ASN A 156 -33.48 -28.48 6.41
CA ASN A 156 -33.19 -29.23 5.20
C ASN A 156 -32.35 -28.40 4.21
N PRO A 157 -31.01 -28.42 4.33
CA PRO A 157 -30.12 -27.66 3.44
C PRO A 157 -30.25 -28.02 1.96
N GLN A 158 -30.79 -29.19 1.62
CA GLN A 158 -31.04 -29.57 0.22
C GLN A 158 -32.09 -28.65 -0.44
N GLU A 159 -33.07 -28.16 0.31
CA GLU A 159 -34.11 -27.26 -0.21
C GLU A 159 -33.69 -25.78 -0.19
N SER A 160 -32.55 -25.45 0.43
CA SER A 160 -32.05 -24.08 0.48
C SER A 160 -31.60 -23.61 -0.90
N LYS A 161 -32.07 -22.41 -1.28
CA LYS A 161 -31.66 -21.74 -2.54
C LYS A 161 -30.24 -21.19 -2.47
N ASP A 162 -29.70 -21.02 -1.27
CA ASP A 162 -28.39 -20.45 -1.02
C ASP A 162 -27.29 -21.51 -0.92
N TYR A 163 -27.66 -22.80 -1.01
CA TYR A 163 -26.72 -23.92 -0.94
C TYR A 163 -26.46 -24.54 -2.32
N ALA A 164 -25.19 -24.56 -2.73
CA ALA A 164 -24.76 -25.04 -4.04
C ALA A 164 -24.82 -26.58 -4.17
N ARG A 165 -24.53 -27.08 -5.38
CA ARG A 165 -24.40 -28.50 -5.70
C ARG A 165 -22.99 -28.86 -6.13
N ILE A 166 -22.64 -30.13 -6.03
CA ILE A 166 -21.36 -30.63 -6.55
C ILE A 166 -21.39 -30.57 -8.07
N VAL A 167 -20.28 -30.08 -8.65
CA VAL A 167 -20.23 -29.63 -10.05
C VAL A 167 -20.44 -30.77 -11.06
N SER A 168 -20.06 -32.01 -10.73
CA SER A 168 -20.23 -33.18 -11.61
C SER A 168 -20.39 -34.49 -10.83
N ASP A 169 -20.92 -35.52 -11.49
CA ASP A 169 -21.12 -36.84 -10.89
C ASP A 169 -19.79 -37.45 -10.43
N ARG A 170 -18.71 -37.28 -11.19
CA ARG A 170 -17.36 -37.71 -10.80
C ARG A 170 -16.90 -37.07 -9.47
N HIS A 171 -17.14 -35.77 -9.30
CA HIS A 171 -16.77 -35.08 -8.06
C HIS A 171 -17.68 -35.49 -6.89
N PHE A 172 -18.97 -35.72 -7.18
CA PHE A 172 -19.94 -36.22 -6.21
C PHE A 172 -19.57 -37.62 -5.71
N ASP A 173 -19.24 -38.54 -6.62
CA ASP A 173 -18.86 -39.91 -6.29
C ASP A 173 -17.59 -39.94 -5.44
N ARG A 174 -16.57 -39.15 -5.81
CA ARG A 174 -15.34 -39.03 -5.01
C ARG A 174 -15.66 -38.59 -3.58
N LEU A 175 -16.41 -37.50 -3.40
CA LEU A 175 -16.75 -36.96 -2.08
C LEU A 175 -17.65 -37.91 -1.28
N SER A 176 -18.61 -38.55 -1.93
CA SER A 176 -19.48 -39.55 -1.32
C SER A 176 -18.70 -40.78 -0.85
N THR A 177 -17.66 -41.19 -1.59
CA THR A 177 -16.76 -42.26 -1.17
C THR A 177 -15.98 -41.87 0.08
N LEU A 178 -15.50 -40.62 0.19
CA LEU A 178 -14.84 -40.15 1.41
C LEU A 178 -15.73 -40.26 2.66
N LEU A 179 -17.06 -40.12 2.51
CA LEU A 179 -18.02 -40.27 3.61
C LEU A 179 -18.39 -41.73 3.89
N LYS A 180 -18.43 -42.60 2.87
CA LYS A 180 -18.94 -43.98 3.01
C LYS A 180 -17.93 -44.96 3.60
N ASN A 181 -16.63 -44.75 3.42
CA ASN A 181 -15.57 -45.64 3.91
C ASN A 181 -14.29 -44.82 4.12
N GLN A 182 -13.48 -45.19 5.13
CA GLN A 182 -12.04 -44.87 5.28
C GLN A 182 -11.61 -43.68 6.16
N THR A 183 -12.51 -42.97 6.85
CA THR A 183 -12.05 -42.00 7.88
C THR A 183 -11.99 -42.63 9.28
N THR A 184 -11.03 -42.15 10.07
CA THR A 184 -10.89 -42.40 11.51
C THR A 184 -11.89 -41.60 12.37
N GLY A 185 -12.51 -40.57 11.80
CA GLY A 185 -13.38 -39.65 12.53
C GLY A 185 -14.85 -40.01 12.54
N ASN A 186 -15.62 -39.23 13.32
CA ASN A 186 -17.05 -39.39 13.53
C ASN A 186 -17.82 -38.24 12.89
N ILE A 187 -18.83 -38.56 12.08
CA ILE A 187 -19.73 -37.53 11.53
C ILE A 187 -20.63 -37.02 12.66
N VAL A 188 -20.49 -35.73 13.00
CA VAL A 188 -21.26 -35.08 14.07
C VAL A 188 -22.32 -34.11 13.56
N ILE A 189 -22.17 -33.62 12.32
CA ILE A 189 -23.16 -32.80 11.62
C ILE A 189 -23.26 -33.31 10.17
N GLY A 190 -24.48 -33.44 9.64
CA GLY A 190 -24.70 -33.73 8.22
C GLY A 190 -24.54 -35.19 7.80
N GLY A 191 -23.77 -35.43 6.74
CA GLY A 191 -23.49 -36.77 6.19
C GLY A 191 -24.49 -37.30 5.15
N LYS A 192 -25.61 -36.61 4.91
CA LYS A 192 -26.59 -37.00 3.88
C LYS A 192 -26.05 -36.70 2.47
N THR A 193 -26.31 -37.61 1.55
CA THR A 193 -25.94 -37.48 0.13
C THR A 193 -27.12 -37.86 -0.77
N ASP A 194 -27.25 -37.18 -1.91
CA ASP A 194 -28.20 -37.52 -2.98
C ASP A 194 -27.53 -37.34 -4.34
N GLY A 195 -27.30 -38.45 -5.03
CA GLY A 195 -26.62 -38.46 -6.33
C GLY A 195 -27.46 -37.88 -7.47
N LYS A 196 -28.80 -37.89 -7.37
CA LYS A 196 -29.66 -37.34 -8.43
C LYS A 196 -29.54 -35.81 -8.51
N ASP A 197 -29.36 -35.18 -7.34
CA ASP A 197 -29.22 -33.74 -7.19
C ASP A 197 -27.74 -33.31 -7.03
N ARG A 198 -26.79 -34.27 -7.05
CA ARG A 198 -25.38 -34.05 -6.69
C ARG A 198 -25.24 -33.27 -5.37
N TYR A 199 -26.10 -33.60 -4.41
CA TYR A 199 -26.19 -32.93 -3.12
C TYR A 199 -25.38 -33.68 -2.07
N ILE A 200 -24.54 -32.95 -1.34
CA ILE A 200 -23.88 -33.43 -0.13
C ILE A 200 -24.17 -32.39 0.96
N ALA A 201 -24.75 -32.82 2.06
CA ALA A 201 -25.08 -31.93 3.18
C ALA A 201 -23.82 -31.27 3.77
N PRO A 202 -23.92 -30.07 4.38
CA PRO A 202 -22.86 -29.53 5.23
C PRO A 202 -22.44 -30.57 6.26
N THR A 203 -21.24 -31.12 6.13
CA THR A 203 -20.79 -32.27 6.92
C THR A 203 -19.58 -31.91 7.76
N VAL A 204 -19.65 -32.23 9.06
CA VAL A 204 -18.55 -32.00 10.01
C VAL A 204 -18.15 -33.32 10.65
N ILE A 205 -16.85 -33.59 10.67
CA ILE A 205 -16.26 -34.84 11.15
C ILE A 205 -15.24 -34.53 12.23
N THR A 206 -15.42 -35.06 13.44
CA THR A 206 -14.48 -34.91 14.57
C THR A 206 -13.62 -36.15 14.75
N ASP A 207 -12.66 -36.11 15.68
CA ASP A 207 -11.77 -37.23 15.99
C ASP A 207 -10.94 -37.71 14.79
N VAL A 208 -10.71 -36.81 13.83
CA VAL A 208 -9.93 -37.11 12.62
C VAL A 208 -8.45 -37.08 12.98
N GLY A 209 -7.75 -38.18 12.74
CA GLY A 209 -6.29 -38.21 12.86
C GLY A 209 -5.61 -37.30 11.83
N PHE A 210 -4.53 -36.61 12.20
CA PHE A 210 -3.81 -35.74 11.25
C PHE A 210 -3.25 -36.49 10.03
N ASN A 211 -3.00 -37.79 10.18
CA ASN A 211 -2.54 -38.69 9.12
C ASN A 211 -3.68 -39.53 8.51
N ASP A 212 -4.95 -39.12 8.69
CA ASP A 212 -6.09 -39.82 8.11
C ASP A 212 -5.91 -39.95 6.58
N PRO A 213 -5.83 -41.20 6.05
CA PRO A 213 -5.46 -41.43 4.66
C PRO A 213 -6.58 -41.00 3.69
N CYS A 214 -7.78 -40.74 4.19
CA CYS A 214 -8.95 -40.39 3.40
C CYS A 214 -9.16 -38.88 3.39
N LEU A 215 -9.36 -38.28 4.56
CA LEU A 215 -9.72 -36.86 4.70
C LEU A 215 -8.51 -35.94 4.72
N MET A 216 -7.34 -36.44 5.12
CA MET A 216 -6.14 -35.61 5.32
C MET A 216 -5.06 -35.80 4.24
N SER A 217 -5.24 -36.71 3.29
CA SER A 217 -4.29 -36.93 2.18
C SER A 217 -4.38 -35.81 1.15
N ASP A 218 -5.47 -35.76 0.38
CA ASP A 218 -5.66 -34.80 -0.71
C ASP A 218 -6.64 -33.67 -0.33
N GLU A 219 -6.72 -32.65 -1.19
CA GLU A 219 -7.69 -31.56 -1.07
C GLU A 219 -9.14 -32.08 -1.11
N ILE A 220 -9.96 -31.60 -0.18
CA ILE A 220 -11.35 -32.05 -0.08
C ILE A 220 -12.17 -31.43 -1.19
N PHE A 221 -12.10 -30.11 -1.39
CA PHE A 221 -12.85 -29.39 -2.44
C PHE A 221 -14.35 -29.75 -2.46
N GLY A 222 -14.98 -29.69 -1.28
CA GLY A 222 -16.35 -30.12 -1.04
C GLY A 222 -16.82 -29.79 0.39
N PRO A 223 -18.09 -30.04 0.72
CA PRO A 223 -18.72 -29.56 1.96
C PRO A 223 -18.48 -30.52 3.14
N ILE A 224 -17.26 -31.04 3.27
CA ILE A 224 -16.85 -31.96 4.33
C ILE A 224 -15.74 -31.29 5.14
N LEU A 225 -15.97 -31.01 6.42
CA LEU A 225 -15.05 -30.30 7.31
C LEU A 225 -14.50 -31.24 8.40
N PRO A 226 -13.27 -31.75 8.23
CA PRO A 226 -12.55 -32.44 9.30
C PRO A 226 -12.15 -31.44 10.39
N ILE A 227 -12.32 -31.84 11.64
CA ILE A 227 -11.87 -31.13 12.83
C ILE A 227 -10.86 -31.99 13.58
N ILE A 228 -9.68 -31.43 13.79
CA ILE A 228 -8.56 -32.03 14.50
C ILE A 228 -8.33 -31.20 15.76
N THR A 229 -8.24 -31.84 16.91
CA THR A 229 -7.94 -31.14 18.16
C THR A 229 -6.45 -31.05 18.43
N TYR A 230 -6.04 -30.02 19.16
CA TYR A 230 -4.70 -29.90 19.71
C TYR A 230 -4.75 -29.36 21.15
N ASN A 231 -3.69 -29.59 21.92
CA ASN A 231 -3.54 -29.02 23.27
C ASN A 231 -2.48 -27.91 23.28
N ILE A 232 -1.41 -28.08 22.50
CA ILE A 232 -0.28 -27.14 22.45
C ILE A 232 -0.21 -26.52 21.05
N LEU A 233 -0.24 -25.19 20.95
CA LEU A 233 -0.27 -24.48 19.67
C LEU A 233 0.95 -24.83 18.80
N GLU A 234 2.11 -24.98 19.42
CA GLU A 234 3.37 -25.33 18.77
C GLU A 234 3.27 -26.68 18.03
N GLU A 235 2.52 -27.64 18.57
CA GLU A 235 2.30 -28.92 17.91
C GLU A 235 1.41 -28.76 16.68
N ALA A 236 0.34 -27.97 16.77
CA ALA A 236 -0.54 -27.68 15.64
C ALA A 236 0.23 -27.01 14.50
N VAL A 237 1.03 -25.99 14.82
CA VAL A 237 1.88 -25.30 13.84
C VAL A 237 2.92 -26.26 13.25
N ALA A 238 3.57 -27.09 14.07
CA ALA A 238 4.54 -28.06 13.58
C ALA A 238 3.90 -29.09 12.62
N LEU A 239 2.67 -29.53 12.89
CA LEU A 239 1.92 -30.44 12.01
C LEU A 239 1.57 -29.77 10.68
N ILE A 240 1.05 -28.54 10.70
CA ILE A 240 0.75 -27.77 9.48
C ILE A 240 2.02 -27.60 8.64
N SER A 241 3.14 -27.22 9.27
CA SER A 241 4.42 -26.99 8.58
C SER A 241 5.08 -28.26 8.01
N ARG A 242 4.59 -29.47 8.36
CA ARG A 242 5.02 -30.74 7.73
C ARG A 242 4.31 -31.03 6.42
N LYS A 243 3.15 -30.42 6.17
CA LYS A 243 2.45 -30.53 4.89
C LYS A 243 2.98 -29.52 3.89
N ASP A 244 2.65 -29.77 2.64
CA ASP A 244 2.85 -28.83 1.54
C ASP A 244 2.20 -27.48 1.85
N SER A 245 2.85 -26.38 1.41
CA SER A 245 2.39 -25.03 1.71
C SER A 245 1.01 -24.79 1.10
N PRO A 246 -0.01 -24.44 1.91
CA PRO A 246 -1.36 -24.23 1.43
C PRO A 246 -1.49 -22.86 0.74
N LEU A 247 -2.56 -22.74 -0.05
CA LEU A 247 -2.90 -21.48 -0.69
C LEU A 247 -3.35 -20.42 0.33
N ALA A 248 -4.14 -20.82 1.32
CA ALA A 248 -4.58 -19.96 2.40
C ALA A 248 -4.32 -20.59 3.78
N LEU A 249 -4.11 -19.74 4.78
CA LEU A 249 -4.10 -20.09 6.20
C LEU A 249 -5.04 -19.17 6.96
N TYR A 250 -5.81 -19.73 7.88
CA TYR A 250 -6.73 -18.99 8.72
C TYR A 250 -6.36 -19.11 10.20
N VAL A 251 -6.39 -17.99 10.93
CA VAL A 251 -5.99 -17.95 12.35
C VAL A 251 -7.02 -17.19 13.16
N PHE A 252 -7.67 -17.85 14.12
CA PHE A 252 -8.69 -17.26 15.00
C PHE A 252 -8.15 -17.15 16.43
N SER A 253 -7.93 -15.91 16.90
CA SER A 253 -7.41 -15.57 18.23
C SER A 253 -7.60 -14.07 18.51
N GLN A 254 -7.78 -13.69 19.77
CA GLN A 254 -7.80 -12.29 20.21
C GLN A 254 -6.39 -11.80 20.60
N GLN A 255 -5.44 -12.71 20.83
CA GLN A 255 -4.07 -12.42 21.23
C GLN A 255 -3.13 -12.22 20.04
N LYS A 256 -2.78 -10.95 19.79
CA LYS A 256 -1.82 -10.55 18.73
C LYS A 256 -0.49 -11.33 18.77
N LYS A 257 0.06 -11.60 19.95
CA LYS A 257 1.33 -12.34 20.10
C LYS A 257 1.25 -13.78 19.57
N LEU A 258 0.13 -14.46 19.79
CA LEU A 258 -0.08 -15.83 19.30
C LEU A 258 -0.27 -15.84 17.78
N VAL A 259 -1.01 -14.86 17.26
CA VAL A 259 -1.16 -14.66 15.81
C VAL A 259 0.20 -14.45 15.15
N GLU A 260 1.01 -13.51 15.65
CA GLU A 260 2.36 -13.26 15.12
C GLU A 260 3.26 -14.49 15.16
N LYS A 261 3.13 -15.32 16.21
CA LYS A 261 3.87 -16.58 16.30
C LYS A 261 3.52 -17.52 15.16
N VAL A 262 2.23 -17.73 14.88
CA VAL A 262 1.77 -18.56 13.76
C VAL A 262 2.29 -18.01 12.42
N LEU A 263 2.15 -16.69 12.20
CA LEU A 263 2.61 -16.04 10.97
C LEU A 263 4.12 -16.23 10.73
N LYS A 264 4.95 -16.13 11.78
CA LYS A 264 6.40 -16.30 11.69
C LYS A 264 6.87 -17.75 11.49
N THR A 265 6.02 -18.73 11.79
CA THR A 265 6.40 -20.15 11.86
C THR A 265 5.68 -21.05 10.86
N THR A 266 4.81 -20.48 10.03
CA THR A 266 4.11 -21.16 8.94
C THR A 266 4.38 -20.48 7.59
N ARG A 267 4.04 -21.16 6.49
CA ARG A 267 4.13 -20.62 5.13
C ARG A 267 2.84 -20.92 4.39
N SER A 268 2.30 -19.94 3.69
CA SER A 268 1.08 -20.05 2.88
C SER A 268 1.06 -18.96 1.81
N GLY A 269 0.19 -19.07 0.81
CA GLY A 269 0.05 -18.04 -0.21
C GLY A 269 -0.62 -16.76 0.30
N GLY A 270 -1.54 -16.88 1.26
CA GLY A 270 -2.15 -15.77 1.97
C GLY A 270 -2.64 -16.18 3.35
N VAL A 271 -2.76 -15.20 4.25
CA VAL A 271 -3.28 -15.41 5.60
C VAL A 271 -4.43 -14.47 5.89
N CYS A 272 -5.48 -14.97 6.54
CA CYS A 272 -6.54 -14.14 7.10
C CYS A 272 -6.67 -14.40 8.61
N VAL A 273 -6.54 -13.34 9.39
CA VAL A 273 -6.66 -13.39 10.85
C VAL A 273 -8.08 -13.02 11.23
N ASN A 274 -8.71 -13.88 12.03
CA ASN A 274 -10.09 -13.78 12.49
C ASN A 274 -11.13 -13.73 11.38
N ASP A 275 -10.84 -14.10 10.14
CA ASP A 275 -11.82 -14.20 9.05
C ASP A 275 -11.39 -15.25 8.02
N CYS A 276 -12.28 -15.57 7.07
CA CYS A 276 -12.02 -16.48 5.94
C CYS A 276 -12.33 -15.80 4.61
N LEU A 277 -11.61 -16.18 3.54
CA LEU A 277 -11.79 -15.69 2.16
C LEU A 277 -11.51 -14.18 1.91
N MET A 278 -11.64 -13.31 2.91
CA MET A 278 -11.65 -11.85 2.73
C MET A 278 -10.32 -11.24 2.30
N HIS A 279 -9.19 -11.92 2.51
CA HIS A 279 -7.90 -11.48 1.96
C HIS A 279 -7.94 -11.35 0.42
N GLN A 280 -8.86 -12.04 -0.26
CA GLN A 280 -9.07 -11.87 -1.70
C GLN A 280 -9.62 -10.48 -2.10
N ALA A 281 -10.31 -9.79 -1.20
CA ALA A 281 -11.01 -8.54 -1.51
C ALA A 281 -10.15 -7.27 -1.34
N GLY A 282 -8.90 -7.38 -0.87
CA GLY A 282 -8.09 -6.21 -0.56
C GLY A 282 -6.58 -6.41 -0.44
N THR A 283 -6.05 -7.61 -0.71
CA THR A 283 -4.59 -7.84 -0.66
C THR A 283 -4.06 -8.48 -1.93
N ASN A 284 -2.79 -8.20 -2.22
CA ASN A 284 -2.04 -8.84 -3.29
C ASN A 284 -1.77 -10.31 -2.89
N ARG A 285 -2.37 -11.27 -3.59
CA ARG A 285 -2.11 -12.70 -3.36
C ARG A 285 -0.75 -13.08 -3.93
N GLY A 286 -0.03 -14.02 -3.32
CA GLY A 286 1.14 -14.64 -3.92
C GLY A 286 1.11 -16.14 -3.72
N ASP A 287 1.04 -16.91 -4.80
CA ASP A 287 0.99 -18.36 -4.68
C ASP A 287 2.40 -18.91 -4.37
N ILE A 288 2.47 -19.94 -3.53
CA ILE A 288 3.75 -20.48 -3.06
C ILE A 288 3.83 -22.01 -3.17
N ARG A 289 4.87 -22.49 -3.87
CA ARG A 289 5.21 -23.92 -4.01
C ARG A 289 4.07 -24.75 -4.62
N SER A 290 3.59 -25.75 -3.90
CA SER A 290 2.54 -26.68 -4.33
C SER A 290 1.19 -25.99 -4.54
N SER A 291 0.94 -24.88 -3.85
CA SER A 291 -0.24 -24.04 -4.06
C SER A 291 -0.16 -23.17 -5.31
N GLY A 292 1.01 -23.06 -5.92
CA GLY A 292 1.19 -22.33 -7.17
C GLY A 292 2.48 -21.51 -7.25
N MET A 293 2.58 -20.72 -8.31
CA MET A 293 3.65 -19.75 -8.54
C MET A 293 3.13 -18.55 -9.34
N GLY A 294 3.64 -17.36 -8.99
CA GLY A 294 3.18 -16.10 -9.54
C GLY A 294 2.09 -15.45 -8.69
N ASN A 295 1.59 -14.32 -9.18
CA ASN A 295 0.49 -13.61 -8.56
C ASN A 295 -0.31 -12.79 -9.57
N TYR A 296 -1.51 -12.42 -9.18
CA TYR A 296 -2.37 -11.54 -9.96
C TYR A 296 -3.38 -10.85 -9.02
N HIS A 297 -4.32 -10.10 -9.61
CA HIS A 297 -5.21 -9.09 -9.04
C HIS A 297 -4.63 -7.68 -9.08
N GLY A 298 -5.48 -6.72 -9.47
CA GLY A 298 -5.11 -5.31 -9.59
C GLY A 298 -3.84 -5.08 -10.42
N GLU A 299 -2.95 -4.25 -9.90
CA GLU A 299 -1.65 -3.93 -10.49
C GLU A 299 -0.78 -5.18 -10.72
N ARG A 300 -0.84 -6.18 -9.84
CA ARG A 300 -0.05 -7.42 -10.00
C ARG A 300 -0.43 -8.19 -11.25
N SER A 301 -1.69 -8.13 -11.67
CA SER A 301 -2.07 -8.68 -12.97
C SER A 301 -1.36 -7.97 -14.12
N PHE A 302 -1.28 -6.64 -14.09
CA PHE A 302 -0.54 -5.87 -15.10
C PHE A 302 0.95 -6.25 -15.11
N SER A 303 1.59 -6.29 -13.93
CA SER A 303 3.00 -6.70 -13.81
C SER A 303 3.25 -8.12 -14.31
N THR A 304 2.37 -9.08 -13.95
CA THR A 304 2.50 -10.49 -14.35
C THR A 304 2.43 -10.70 -15.86
N PHE A 305 1.66 -9.87 -16.56
CA PHE A 305 1.55 -9.94 -18.03
C PHE A 305 2.43 -8.90 -18.75
N SER A 306 3.36 -8.25 -18.04
CA SER A 306 4.30 -7.28 -18.60
C SER A 306 5.74 -7.76 -18.45
N HIS A 307 6.61 -7.29 -19.34
CA HIS A 307 8.06 -7.43 -19.15
C HIS A 307 8.66 -6.08 -18.73
N GLU A 308 9.19 -6.01 -17.52
CA GLU A 308 9.91 -4.83 -17.04
C GLU A 308 11.30 -4.75 -17.72
N ARG A 309 11.34 -4.07 -18.86
CA ARG A 309 12.55 -3.96 -19.67
C ARG A 309 13.48 -2.89 -19.10
N SER A 310 14.59 -3.32 -18.48
CA SER A 310 15.65 -2.40 -18.06
C SER A 310 16.37 -1.78 -19.27
N VAL A 311 16.41 -0.45 -19.35
CA VAL A 311 17.10 0.28 -20.41
C VAL A 311 18.15 1.22 -19.82
N LEU A 312 19.39 1.10 -20.29
CA LEU A 312 20.51 1.94 -19.86
C LEU A 312 21.05 2.75 -21.04
N TYR A 313 20.83 4.07 -21.01
CA TYR A 313 21.47 5.01 -21.94
C TYR A 313 22.77 5.57 -21.32
N LYS A 314 23.93 5.19 -21.87
CA LYS A 314 25.22 5.77 -21.46
C LYS A 314 25.66 6.88 -22.42
N LYS A 315 26.01 8.04 -21.86
CA LYS A 315 26.68 9.11 -22.61
C LYS A 315 28.07 8.65 -23.07
N GLN A 316 28.46 8.99 -24.29
CA GLN A 316 29.81 8.74 -24.83
C GLN A 316 30.82 9.83 -24.38
N LYS A 317 30.75 10.26 -23.12
CA LYS A 317 31.65 11.27 -22.51
C LYS A 317 32.42 10.62 -21.36
N MET A 318 33.57 11.20 -20.99
CA MET A 318 34.43 10.71 -19.91
C MET A 318 35.01 9.30 -20.12
N GLU A 319 35.22 8.90 -21.38
CA GLU A 319 35.74 7.59 -21.77
C GLU A 319 37.09 7.25 -21.10
N LYS A 320 37.90 8.27 -20.79
CA LYS A 320 39.16 8.12 -20.05
C LYS A 320 38.96 7.57 -18.63
N ILE A 321 37.89 7.96 -17.94
CA ILE A 321 37.57 7.41 -16.61
C ILE A 321 37.06 5.98 -16.75
N VAL A 322 36.16 5.75 -17.71
CA VAL A 322 35.64 4.42 -18.04
C VAL A 322 36.76 3.46 -18.44
N SER A 323 37.86 3.96 -19.00
CA SER A 323 39.02 3.17 -19.44
C SER A 323 39.73 2.34 -18.37
N LEU A 324 39.41 2.58 -17.10
CA LEU A 324 39.87 1.73 -16.00
C LEU A 324 39.36 0.28 -16.15
N ARG A 325 38.16 0.08 -16.72
CA ARG A 325 37.59 -1.26 -16.98
C ARG A 325 38.17 -1.91 -18.23
N TYR A 326 38.92 -1.17 -19.05
CA TYR A 326 39.50 -1.68 -20.29
C TYR A 326 40.90 -2.28 -20.07
N PRO A 327 41.24 -3.37 -20.79
CA PRO A 327 42.60 -3.90 -20.83
C PRO A 327 43.65 -2.88 -21.32
N PRO A 328 44.93 -3.05 -20.97
CA PRO A 328 45.47 -4.11 -20.13
C PRO A 328 45.21 -3.87 -18.64
N TYR A 329 44.92 -4.94 -17.90
CA TYR A 329 44.68 -4.90 -16.46
C TYR A 329 45.99 -4.95 -15.69
N THR A 330 46.56 -3.78 -15.40
CA THR A 330 47.73 -3.69 -14.53
C THR A 330 47.34 -3.89 -13.07
N SER A 331 48.29 -4.29 -12.22
CA SER A 331 48.06 -4.45 -10.77
C SER A 331 47.48 -3.18 -10.14
N ARG A 332 47.84 -2.01 -10.65
CA ARG A 332 47.26 -0.72 -10.22
C ARG A 332 45.79 -0.58 -10.60
N LYS A 333 45.40 -0.87 -11.85
CA LYS A 333 43.99 -0.84 -12.28
C LYS A 333 43.16 -1.85 -11.50
N LEU A 334 43.65 -3.08 -11.32
CA LEU A 334 42.98 -4.14 -10.58
C LEU A 334 42.82 -3.82 -9.10
N ASN A 335 43.79 -3.15 -8.47
CA ASN A 335 43.67 -2.72 -7.08
C ASN A 335 42.63 -1.61 -6.92
N ILE A 336 42.55 -0.64 -7.85
CA ILE A 336 41.51 0.40 -7.84
C ILE A 336 40.13 -0.24 -8.04
N ILE A 337 39.98 -1.15 -9.01
CA ILE A 337 38.74 -1.91 -9.21
C ILE A 337 38.39 -2.71 -7.94
N ARG A 338 39.32 -3.46 -7.35
CA ARG A 338 39.05 -4.20 -6.10
C ARG A 338 38.64 -3.27 -4.96
N LEU A 339 39.22 -2.08 -4.84
CA LEU A 339 38.82 -1.09 -3.84
C LEU A 339 37.36 -0.62 -4.04
N LEU A 340 36.95 -0.45 -5.29
CA LEU A 340 35.61 0.02 -5.66
C LEU A 340 34.54 -1.08 -5.55
N PHE A 341 34.90 -2.35 -5.73
CA PHE A 341 33.96 -3.47 -5.80
C PHE A 341 34.01 -4.45 -4.62
N VAL A 342 35.13 -4.54 -3.89
CA VAL A 342 35.23 -5.38 -2.69
C VAL A 342 34.93 -4.51 -1.48
N LYS A 343 33.70 -4.55 -0.98
CA LYS A 343 33.40 -4.09 0.39
C LYS A 343 34.22 -4.96 1.34
N SER A 344 35.34 -4.44 1.84
CA SER A 344 36.16 -5.17 2.82
C SER A 344 35.34 -5.37 4.11
N PRO A 345 35.24 -6.61 4.66
CA PRO A 345 34.54 -6.86 5.93
C PRO A 345 35.13 -6.05 7.10
N LYS A 346 36.42 -5.69 7.05
CA LYS A 346 37.08 -4.89 8.09
C LYS A 346 36.63 -3.43 8.13
N LEU A 347 36.18 -2.86 7.01
CA LEU A 347 35.61 -1.50 7.01
C LEU A 347 34.20 -1.45 7.63
N LEU A 348 33.46 -2.55 7.59
CA LEU A 348 32.15 -2.67 8.25
C LEU A 348 32.30 -2.77 9.78
N TRP A 349 33.37 -3.40 10.27
CA TRP A 349 33.68 -3.48 11.70
C TRP A 349 34.19 -2.15 12.28
N LEU A 350 35.06 -1.41 11.56
CA LEU A 350 35.50 -0.07 11.97
C LEU A 350 34.39 0.99 11.88
N LYS A 351 33.38 0.79 11.03
CA LYS A 351 32.17 1.63 10.96
C LYS A 351 31.30 1.56 12.21
N SER A 352 31.42 0.52 13.02
CA SER A 352 30.60 0.37 14.24
C SER A 352 31.19 1.05 15.47
N ASN A 353 32.44 1.59 15.43
CA ASN A 353 33.14 1.98 16.67
C ASN A 353 34.16 3.13 16.57
N SER A 354 34.01 4.14 15.70
CA SER A 354 34.80 5.37 15.87
C SER A 354 34.13 6.63 15.29
N HIS A 355 33.98 7.65 16.15
CA HIS A 355 33.37 8.94 15.84
C HIS A 355 34.33 9.99 15.26
N ILE A 356 35.59 9.65 14.91
CA ILE A 356 36.65 10.68 14.73
C ILE A 356 37.29 10.72 13.32
N PHE A 357 36.90 9.89 12.35
CA PHE A 357 37.50 9.94 10.99
C PHE A 357 36.45 9.85 9.87
N LYS A 358 35.69 10.92 9.62
CA LYS A 358 34.69 10.99 8.54
C LYS A 358 34.58 12.36 7.85
N SER A 359 35.66 12.94 7.30
CA SER A 359 35.47 14.17 6.49
C SER A 359 36.29 14.36 5.22
N LYS A 360 37.26 13.49 4.85
CA LYS A 360 37.99 13.69 3.57
C LYS A 360 38.21 12.45 2.71
N LEU A 361 38.26 11.25 3.29
CA LEU A 361 38.48 10.02 2.51
C LEU A 361 37.17 9.43 1.95
N GLN A 362 36.04 9.71 2.61
CA GLN A 362 34.71 9.23 2.24
C GLN A 362 34.20 9.92 0.96
N GLU A 363 34.45 11.22 0.80
CA GLU A 363 34.07 11.99 -0.38
C GLU A 363 34.77 11.49 -1.64
N HIS A 364 36.08 11.23 -1.59
CA HIS A 364 36.83 10.75 -2.76
C HIS A 364 36.48 9.31 -3.18
N LEU A 365 36.11 8.45 -2.23
CA LEU A 365 35.66 7.08 -2.51
C LEU A 365 34.23 7.05 -3.08
N ASN A 366 33.34 7.89 -2.57
CA ASN A 366 31.99 8.02 -3.12
C ASN A 366 32.00 8.67 -4.51
N LEU A 367 32.84 9.68 -4.76
CA LEU A 367 32.99 10.30 -6.08
C LEU A 367 33.46 9.28 -7.13
N ALA A 368 34.38 8.38 -6.77
CA ALA A 368 34.86 7.35 -7.69
C ALA A 368 33.80 6.29 -7.99
N LEU A 369 32.93 5.91 -7.05
CA LEU A 369 31.79 5.03 -7.32
C LEU A 369 30.68 5.73 -8.12
N PHE A 370 30.47 7.02 -7.89
CA PHE A 370 29.52 7.88 -8.60
C PHE A 370 29.76 7.91 -10.11
N PHE A 371 31.04 7.89 -10.54
CA PHE A 371 31.40 7.90 -11.96
C PHE A 371 31.40 6.52 -12.66
N PHE A 372 31.44 5.41 -11.91
CA PHE A 372 31.57 4.07 -12.52
C PHE A 372 30.25 3.32 -12.71
N PHE A 373 29.25 3.53 -11.84
CA PHE A 373 28.08 2.63 -11.77
C PHE A 373 26.70 3.27 -11.86
N ILE A 374 26.56 4.58 -11.70
CA ILE A 374 25.23 5.20 -11.75
C ILE A 374 25.00 5.84 -13.12
N PRO A 375 23.95 5.44 -13.85
CA PRO A 375 23.49 6.17 -15.02
C PRO A 375 23.00 7.55 -14.58
N THR A 376 23.59 8.61 -15.13
CA THR A 376 22.99 9.94 -15.09
C THR A 376 22.18 10.14 -16.36
N HIS A 377 20.88 9.85 -16.32
CA HIS A 377 19.89 10.37 -17.28
C HIS A 377 18.47 10.19 -16.70
N LYS A 378 17.77 11.28 -16.36
CA LYS A 378 16.93 12.12 -17.25
C LYS A 378 16.05 11.32 -18.21
N HIS A 379 14.87 10.91 -17.74
CA HIS A 379 13.69 10.80 -18.59
C HIS A 379 12.92 12.13 -18.49
N THR A 380 12.95 12.91 -19.56
CA THR A 380 12.02 14.03 -19.75
C THR A 380 10.84 13.49 -20.56
N TYR A 381 9.88 12.87 -19.87
CA TYR A 381 8.54 12.78 -20.43
C TYR A 381 7.89 14.15 -20.24
N THR A 382 7.94 14.95 -21.29
CA THR A 382 7.18 16.20 -21.34
C THR A 382 5.73 15.85 -21.62
N HIS A 383 5.00 15.42 -20.59
CA HIS A 383 3.62 15.88 -20.51
C HIS A 383 3.74 17.40 -20.32
N MET A 384 3.31 18.16 -21.33
CA MET A 384 3.19 19.61 -21.19
C MET A 384 2.11 19.86 -20.14
N SER A 385 2.52 19.92 -18.87
CA SER A 385 1.75 20.60 -17.85
C SER A 385 1.49 22.01 -18.38
N PRO A 386 0.25 22.52 -18.29
CA PRO A 386 -0.05 23.86 -18.76
C PRO A 386 0.90 24.85 -18.09
N GLN A 387 1.39 25.81 -18.86
CA GLN A 387 2.28 26.84 -18.36
C GLN A 387 1.64 27.52 -17.15
N ASN A 388 2.35 27.56 -16.02
CA ASN A 388 1.84 28.16 -14.80
C ASN A 388 1.52 29.64 -15.04
N LYS A 389 0.35 30.09 -14.61
CA LYS A 389 -0.16 31.44 -14.88
C LYS A 389 0.48 32.55 -14.05
N PHE A 390 1.13 32.18 -12.94
CA PHE A 390 1.64 33.12 -11.93
C PHE A 390 3.17 33.13 -11.81
N LEU A 391 3.84 32.14 -12.38
CA LEU A 391 5.30 32.05 -12.35
C LEU A 391 5.89 32.68 -13.61
N GLU A 392 6.90 33.53 -13.44
CA GLU A 392 7.55 34.21 -14.56
C GLU A 392 8.46 33.27 -15.34
N ASN A 393 9.14 32.37 -14.64
CA ASN A 393 10.14 31.45 -15.17
C ASN A 393 10.06 30.09 -14.47
N LYS A 394 10.71 29.07 -15.05
CA LYS A 394 10.84 27.75 -14.43
C LYS A 394 11.93 27.75 -13.35
N SER A 395 11.79 28.64 -12.36
CA SER A 395 12.68 28.81 -11.21
C SER A 395 11.97 28.41 -9.93
N ILE A 396 12.70 27.79 -9.01
CA ILE A 396 12.17 27.31 -7.73
C ILE A 396 13.13 27.66 -6.59
N SER A 397 12.56 28.22 -5.52
CA SER A 397 13.22 28.38 -4.23
C SER A 397 12.84 27.20 -3.34
N VAL A 398 13.82 26.37 -2.99
CA VAL A 398 13.66 25.29 -2.01
C VAL A 398 14.17 25.78 -0.66
N ILE A 399 13.29 25.83 0.34
CA ILE A 399 13.59 26.36 1.67
C ILE A 399 13.50 25.22 2.68
N GLY A 400 14.63 24.81 3.25
CA GLY A 400 14.68 23.80 4.30
C GLY A 400 14.46 24.42 5.67
N VAL A 401 13.52 23.90 6.46
CA VAL A 401 13.13 24.43 7.79
C VAL A 401 13.23 23.31 8.83
N PRO A 402 14.43 23.00 9.34
CA PRO A 402 14.64 21.95 10.33
C PRO A 402 14.11 22.41 11.70
N PHE A 403 12.82 22.17 11.96
CA PHE A 403 12.13 22.71 13.13
C PHE A 403 11.16 21.71 13.76
N ASN A 404 11.19 21.61 15.09
CA ASN A 404 10.28 20.80 15.88
C ASN A 404 9.72 21.55 17.10
N GLY A 405 9.84 22.89 17.15
CA GLY A 405 9.45 23.67 18.33
C GLY A 405 7.93 23.75 18.54
N GLY A 406 7.13 23.44 17.53
CA GLY A 406 5.67 23.40 17.63
C GLY A 406 5.12 22.16 18.34
N GLN A 407 5.96 21.14 18.59
CA GLN A 407 5.58 19.89 19.22
C GLN A 407 6.69 19.28 20.10
N PRO A 408 6.40 18.30 20.98
CA PRO A 408 7.44 17.68 21.81
C PRO A 408 8.22 16.55 21.12
N ARG A 409 7.80 16.06 19.94
CA ARG A 409 8.47 14.95 19.26
C ARG A 409 9.71 15.46 18.51
N THR A 410 10.81 14.72 18.62
CA THR A 410 12.08 15.02 17.97
C THR A 410 12.24 14.20 16.68
N GLY A 411 13.27 14.54 15.90
CA GLY A 411 13.64 13.87 14.65
C GLY A 411 12.94 14.40 13.42
N VAL A 412 11.82 15.13 13.54
CA VAL A 412 11.15 15.75 12.40
C VAL A 412 11.98 16.90 11.82
N GLU A 413 12.79 17.55 12.67
CA GLU A 413 13.78 18.55 12.30
C GLU A 413 14.87 18.00 11.34
N ASP A 414 15.10 16.69 11.30
CA ASP A 414 16.04 16.07 10.36
C ASP A 414 15.42 15.81 8.98
N GLY A 415 14.09 15.87 8.86
CA GLY A 415 13.34 15.61 7.62
C GLY A 415 13.83 16.40 6.41
N PRO A 416 13.95 17.74 6.50
CA PRO A 416 14.43 18.57 5.39
C PRO A 416 15.81 18.14 4.87
N THR A 417 16.74 17.88 5.80
CA THR A 417 18.08 17.42 5.47
C THR A 417 18.04 16.07 4.76
N ARG A 418 17.23 15.12 5.25
CA ARG A 418 17.11 13.79 4.64
C ARG A 418 16.52 13.82 3.24
N LEU A 419 15.52 14.65 2.98
CA LEU A 419 14.95 14.83 1.65
C LEU A 419 16.00 15.38 0.66
N VAL A 420 16.83 16.32 1.11
CA VAL A 420 17.93 16.86 0.31
C VAL A 420 19.05 15.83 0.10
N GLU A 421 19.46 15.11 1.14
CA GLU A 421 20.45 14.03 1.05
C GLU A 421 20.01 12.89 0.12
N PHE A 422 18.70 12.62 0.06
CA PHE A 422 18.11 11.66 -0.88
C PHE A 422 18.19 12.13 -2.34
N GLY A 423 18.52 13.40 -2.56
CA GLY A 423 18.80 13.97 -3.88
C GLY A 423 17.64 14.77 -4.46
N LEU A 424 16.66 15.21 -3.65
CA LEU A 424 15.50 15.97 -4.13
C LEU A 424 15.88 17.19 -4.99
N LEU A 425 16.88 17.97 -4.58
CA LEU A 425 17.33 19.15 -5.34
C LEU A 425 17.79 18.77 -6.75
N ASN A 426 18.63 17.73 -6.86
CA ASN A 426 19.11 17.24 -8.14
C ASN A 426 17.95 16.69 -9.00
N GLN A 427 16.99 15.99 -8.39
CA GLN A 427 15.81 15.48 -9.10
C GLN A 427 14.99 16.63 -9.69
N ILE A 428 14.80 17.72 -8.95
CA ILE A 428 14.09 18.92 -9.40
C ILE A 428 14.85 19.63 -10.54
N GLU A 429 16.18 19.77 -10.42
CA GLU A 429 17.02 20.29 -11.52
C GLU A 429 16.92 19.41 -12.77
N GLU A 430 16.82 18.09 -12.58
CA GLU A 430 16.68 17.14 -13.69
C GLU A 430 15.35 17.32 -14.44
N MET A 431 14.29 17.72 -13.75
CA MET A 431 13.00 18.12 -14.32
C MET A 431 13.05 19.47 -15.06
N GLY A 432 14.21 20.14 -15.06
CA GLY A 432 14.47 21.37 -15.80
C GLY A 432 14.11 22.64 -15.05
N TRP A 433 13.98 22.59 -13.74
CA TRP A 433 13.83 23.76 -12.89
C TRP A 433 15.20 24.36 -12.54
N ASN A 434 15.26 25.69 -12.43
CA ASN A 434 16.41 26.38 -11.85
C ASN A 434 16.25 26.44 -10.32
N VAL A 435 17.05 25.67 -9.59
CA VAL A 435 16.90 25.47 -8.15
C VAL A 435 17.79 26.44 -7.36
N LYS A 436 17.17 27.19 -6.45
CA LYS A 436 17.85 27.93 -5.38
C LYS A 436 17.53 27.28 -4.05
N TYR A 437 18.52 26.72 -3.36
CA TYR A 437 18.32 26.09 -2.06
C TYR A 437 18.87 26.97 -0.92
N GLU A 438 18.06 27.15 0.13
CA GLU A 438 18.44 27.84 1.36
C GLU A 438 18.15 26.92 2.56
N SER A 439 19.20 26.55 3.30
CA SER A 439 19.07 25.74 4.51
C SER A 439 19.00 26.63 5.76
N ASN A 440 17.93 26.48 6.55
CA ASN A 440 17.78 27.18 7.82
C ASN A 440 18.36 26.35 8.99
N GLU A 441 19.61 25.92 8.89
CA GLU A 441 20.24 25.03 9.90
C GLU A 441 20.41 25.68 11.29
N ASN A 442 20.44 27.01 11.35
CA ASN A 442 20.72 27.77 12.56
C ASN A 442 19.46 28.32 13.28
N LEU A 443 18.26 27.78 13.02
CA LEU A 443 17.01 28.26 13.65
C LEU A 443 17.02 28.16 15.18
N HIS A 444 17.77 27.21 15.74
CA HIS A 444 17.98 27.07 17.18
C HIS A 444 18.57 28.33 17.84
N SER A 445 19.27 29.19 17.08
CA SER A 445 19.80 30.47 17.57
C SER A 445 18.71 31.50 17.86
N LEU A 446 17.50 31.32 17.32
CA LEU A 446 16.33 32.16 17.58
C LEU A 446 15.59 31.76 18.87
N ARG A 447 16.04 30.71 19.56
CA ARG A 447 15.43 30.27 20.80
C ARG A 447 15.65 31.32 21.91
N PRO A 448 14.57 31.85 22.52
CA PRO A 448 14.71 32.80 23.61
C PRO A 448 15.26 32.11 24.87
N ILE A 449 15.83 32.90 25.78
CA ILE A 449 16.33 32.41 27.08
C ILE A 449 15.18 31.85 27.92
N GLU A 450 14.02 32.51 27.89
CA GLU A 450 12.80 32.08 28.57
C GLU A 450 11.60 32.15 27.62
N ASP A 451 10.83 31.07 27.60
CA ASP A 451 9.63 30.92 26.78
C ASP A 451 8.48 30.31 27.60
N PRO A 452 7.92 31.06 28.57
CA PRO A 452 6.81 30.57 29.37
C PRO A 452 5.57 30.36 28.50
N ASP A 453 4.73 29.41 28.88
CA ASP A 453 3.45 29.21 28.21
C ASP A 453 2.58 30.48 28.32
N VAL A 454 1.98 30.88 27.20
CA VAL A 454 1.11 32.06 27.12
C VAL A 454 -0.22 31.63 26.53
N LEU A 455 -1.33 31.98 27.19
CA LEU A 455 -2.69 31.62 26.75
C LEU A 455 -2.82 30.13 26.38
N ASN A 456 -2.23 29.22 27.17
CA ASN A 456 -2.23 27.77 26.95
C ASN A 456 -1.33 27.26 25.79
N LEU A 457 -0.57 28.12 25.12
CA LEU A 457 0.39 27.70 24.10
C LEU A 457 1.79 27.51 24.67
N LYS A 458 2.44 26.43 24.24
CA LYS A 458 3.81 26.05 24.62
C LYS A 458 4.83 26.61 23.64
N GLN A 459 5.92 27.14 24.18
CA GLN A 459 7.02 27.75 23.41
C GLN A 459 6.57 28.80 22.36
N PRO A 460 5.61 29.70 22.66
CA PRO A 460 5.04 30.60 21.67
C PRO A 460 6.05 31.59 21.09
N LYS A 461 7.03 32.05 21.89
CA LYS A 461 8.05 32.99 21.40
C LYS A 461 9.00 32.32 20.42
N TYR A 462 9.42 31.10 20.71
CA TYR A 462 10.34 30.37 19.84
C TYR A 462 9.69 30.03 18.51
N VAL A 463 8.47 29.48 18.53
CA VAL A 463 7.71 29.18 17.31
C VAL A 463 7.46 30.46 16.51
N SER A 464 7.04 31.55 17.18
CA SER A 464 6.81 32.84 16.51
C SER A 464 8.08 33.41 15.87
N ALA A 465 9.21 33.43 16.59
CA ALA A 465 10.47 33.97 16.07
C ALA A 465 10.97 33.20 14.83
N VAL A 466 10.88 31.87 14.86
CA VAL A 466 11.28 31.01 13.73
C VAL A 466 10.33 31.23 12.55
N THR A 467 9.02 31.17 12.78
CA THR A 467 8.04 31.26 11.70
C THR A 467 8.00 32.66 11.08
N GLU A 468 8.20 33.74 11.86
CA GLU A 468 8.34 35.11 11.33
C GLU A 468 9.59 35.25 10.45
N HIS A 469 10.73 34.70 10.91
CA HIS A 469 11.98 34.73 10.16
C HIS A 469 11.84 34.03 8.80
N VAL A 470 11.29 32.81 8.80
CA VAL A 470 11.11 31.99 7.61
C VAL A 470 10.05 32.58 6.68
N SER A 471 8.96 33.16 7.22
CA SER A 471 7.93 33.86 6.43
C SER A 471 8.51 34.99 5.56
N LYS A 472 9.47 35.75 6.08
CA LYS A 472 10.16 36.82 5.33
C LYS A 472 10.97 36.26 4.16
N GLN A 473 11.63 35.11 4.33
CA GLN A 473 12.38 34.44 3.26
C GLN A 473 11.44 33.93 2.15
N ILE A 474 10.34 33.28 2.55
CA ILE A 474 9.31 32.78 1.62
C ILE A 474 8.68 33.91 0.84
N HIS A 475 8.30 35.00 1.51
CA HIS A 475 7.73 36.18 0.85
C HIS A 475 8.69 36.77 -0.19
N SER A 476 9.98 36.87 0.13
CA SER A 476 11.00 37.36 -0.81
C SER A 476 11.07 36.46 -2.05
N SER A 477 11.13 35.15 -1.87
CA SER A 477 11.19 34.18 -2.97
C SER A 477 9.94 34.22 -3.86
N ALA A 478 8.75 34.27 -3.23
CA ALA A 478 7.49 34.33 -3.96
C ALA A 478 7.34 35.63 -4.78
N LYS A 479 7.82 36.76 -4.25
CA LYS A 479 7.80 38.06 -4.93
C LYS A 479 8.76 38.11 -6.14
N GLU A 480 9.81 37.30 -6.14
CA GLU A 480 10.70 37.11 -7.29
C GLU A 480 10.08 36.25 -8.41
N GLY A 481 8.84 35.78 -8.23
CA GLY A 481 8.15 34.94 -9.21
C GLY A 481 8.63 33.48 -9.24
N ASN A 482 9.39 33.05 -8.22
CA ASN A 482 9.82 31.66 -8.07
C ASN A 482 8.69 30.80 -7.50
N PHE A 483 8.61 29.54 -7.95
CA PHE A 483 7.84 28.53 -7.21
C PHE A 483 8.51 28.34 -5.84
N VAL A 484 7.74 28.27 -4.75
CA VAL A 484 8.30 28.04 -3.41
C VAL A 484 8.01 26.61 -2.97
N LEU A 485 9.05 25.82 -2.73
CA LEU A 485 8.97 24.51 -2.09
C LEU A 485 9.56 24.60 -0.68
N THR A 486 8.75 24.44 0.34
CA THR A 486 9.23 24.34 1.72
C THR A 486 9.35 22.88 2.13
N LEU A 487 10.54 22.48 2.58
CA LEU A 487 10.78 21.20 3.24
C LEU A 487 10.78 21.49 4.73
N GLY A 488 9.69 21.19 5.42
CA GLY A 488 9.55 21.53 6.84
C GLY A 488 9.76 20.34 7.77
N GLY A 489 9.86 20.68 9.06
CA GLY A 489 9.78 19.71 10.14
C GLY A 489 8.33 19.57 10.58
N ASP A 490 8.00 20.09 11.76
CA ASP A 490 6.62 20.07 12.26
C ASP A 490 5.69 21.05 11.53
N HIS A 491 4.38 20.79 11.58
CA HIS A 491 3.39 21.54 10.80
C HIS A 491 3.10 22.96 11.32
N SER A 492 3.65 23.38 12.48
CA SER A 492 3.57 24.79 12.90
C SER A 492 4.31 25.73 11.94
N VAL A 493 5.23 25.18 11.12
CA VAL A 493 5.89 25.90 10.02
C VAL A 493 4.88 26.44 8.99
N ALA A 494 3.65 25.93 8.95
CA ALA A 494 2.57 26.48 8.12
C ALA A 494 2.27 27.95 8.41
N LEU A 495 2.49 28.43 9.65
CA LEU A 495 2.40 29.86 9.98
C LEU A 495 3.34 30.69 9.09
N ALA A 496 4.53 30.16 8.77
CA ALA A 496 5.50 30.80 7.92
C ALA A 496 5.16 30.66 6.43
N THR A 497 4.82 29.44 5.98
CA THR A 497 4.53 29.15 4.57
C THR A 497 3.33 29.93 4.09
N VAL A 498 2.21 29.83 4.78
CA VAL A 498 0.97 30.50 4.37
C VAL A 498 1.12 32.02 4.49
N SER A 499 1.68 32.55 5.59
CA SER A 499 1.89 33.99 5.74
C SER A 499 2.80 34.58 4.65
N GLY A 500 3.90 33.90 4.34
CA GLY A 500 4.85 34.37 3.33
C GLY A 500 4.24 34.41 1.93
N ILE A 501 3.54 33.33 1.55
CA ILE A 501 2.86 33.21 0.26
C ILE A 501 1.69 34.18 0.17
N PHE A 502 0.83 34.28 1.18
CA PHE A 502 -0.34 35.16 1.13
C PHE A 502 0.04 36.64 1.19
N ASN A 503 1.20 37.01 1.74
CA ASN A 503 1.72 38.38 1.59
C ASN A 503 2.15 38.69 0.15
N ALA A 504 2.60 37.70 -0.64
CA ALA A 504 2.94 37.87 -2.05
C ALA A 504 1.72 37.71 -2.98
N TYR A 505 0.79 36.83 -2.62
CA TYR A 505 -0.45 36.50 -3.32
C TYR A 505 -1.65 36.62 -2.36
N PRO A 506 -2.14 37.84 -2.05
CA PRO A 506 -3.21 38.04 -1.06
C PRO A 506 -4.53 37.35 -1.38
N ASP A 507 -4.73 36.97 -2.64
CA ASP A 507 -5.92 36.26 -3.10
C ASP A 507 -5.74 34.74 -3.24
N ALA A 508 -4.61 34.18 -2.80
CA ALA A 508 -4.35 32.75 -2.88
C ALA A 508 -5.39 31.89 -2.16
N CYS A 509 -5.55 30.67 -2.65
CA CYS A 509 -6.34 29.61 -2.04
C CYS A 509 -5.39 28.64 -1.32
N LEU A 510 -5.84 28.09 -0.19
CA LEU A 510 -5.10 27.08 0.56
C LEU A 510 -5.83 25.73 0.43
N LEU A 511 -5.12 24.74 -0.09
CA LEU A 511 -5.54 23.35 -0.02
C LEU A 511 -4.68 22.64 1.03
N TRP A 512 -5.32 22.11 2.07
CA TRP A 512 -4.67 21.48 3.21
C TRP A 512 -4.88 19.96 3.13
N VAL A 513 -3.79 19.20 2.99
CA VAL A 513 -3.83 17.74 2.90
C VAL A 513 -3.17 17.16 4.15
N ASP A 514 -3.99 16.56 5.01
CA ASP A 514 -3.59 16.21 6.39
C ASP A 514 -4.58 15.21 6.99
N ALA A 515 -4.13 14.42 7.97
CA ALA A 515 -4.98 13.64 8.85
C ALA A 515 -5.76 14.52 9.86
N HIS A 516 -5.15 15.62 10.29
CA HIS A 516 -5.59 16.58 11.30
C HIS A 516 -6.03 17.91 10.66
N ALA A 517 -6.79 18.73 11.39
CA ALA A 517 -7.30 19.99 10.85
C ALA A 517 -6.41 21.20 11.20
N ASP A 518 -5.60 21.08 12.24
CA ASP A 518 -4.62 22.07 12.69
C ASP A 518 -5.21 23.47 12.88
N ILE A 519 -6.47 23.51 13.34
CA ILE A 519 -7.29 24.71 13.45
C ILE A 519 -7.75 24.98 14.89
N ASN A 520 -7.17 24.31 15.89
CA ASN A 520 -7.45 24.67 17.27
C ASN A 520 -7.03 26.12 17.56
N THR A 521 -7.79 26.81 18.40
CA THR A 521 -7.38 28.08 19.01
C THR A 521 -6.59 27.80 20.29
N PRO A 522 -5.89 28.80 20.88
CA PRO A 522 -5.27 28.64 22.19
C PRO A 522 -6.23 28.12 23.27
N GLU A 523 -7.52 28.45 23.15
CA GLU A 523 -8.59 28.05 24.08
C GLU A 523 -9.12 26.64 23.83
N THR A 524 -9.06 26.14 22.59
CA THR A 524 -9.61 24.81 22.24
C THR A 524 -8.57 23.70 22.19
N THR A 525 -7.27 24.02 22.13
CA THR A 525 -6.21 23.01 22.12
C THR A 525 -6.02 22.36 23.49
N ASP A 526 -6.20 21.04 23.58
CA ASP A 526 -5.94 20.29 24.82
C ASP A 526 -4.44 20.12 25.09
N SER A 527 -3.62 20.11 24.04
CA SER A 527 -2.18 19.84 24.15
C SER A 527 -1.34 21.09 24.42
N GLY A 528 -1.83 22.26 24.01
CA GLY A 528 -1.07 23.51 23.99
C GLY A 528 0.04 23.55 22.94
N ASN A 529 0.19 22.50 22.12
CA ASN A 529 1.19 22.46 21.06
C ASN A 529 0.71 23.27 19.86
N ILE A 530 1.55 24.17 19.37
CA ILE A 530 1.20 25.10 18.29
C ILE A 530 1.08 24.37 16.94
N HIS A 531 1.69 23.18 16.80
CA HIS A 531 1.49 22.29 15.66
C HIS A 531 0.01 22.16 15.29
N GLY A 532 -0.89 21.93 16.26
CA GLY A 532 -2.32 21.76 15.99
C GLY A 532 -3.14 23.06 15.87
N CYS A 533 -2.49 24.21 15.80
CA CYS A 533 -3.15 25.53 15.82
C CYS A 533 -2.90 26.47 14.61
N PRO A 534 -2.03 26.21 13.61
CA PRO A 534 -1.58 27.23 12.68
C PRO A 534 -2.72 27.85 11.86
N ILE A 535 -3.73 27.07 11.44
CA ILE A 535 -4.83 27.59 10.61
C ILE A 535 -5.67 28.61 11.36
N SER A 536 -5.88 28.44 12.67
CA SER A 536 -6.71 29.37 13.43
C SER A 536 -6.09 30.77 13.51
N PHE A 537 -4.75 30.86 13.59
CA PHE A 537 -4.03 32.12 13.50
C PHE A 537 -4.10 32.73 12.09
N LEU A 538 -3.85 31.92 11.06
CA LEU A 538 -3.84 32.36 9.67
C LEU A 538 -5.22 32.86 9.20
N ALA A 539 -6.30 32.31 9.76
CA ALA A 539 -7.68 32.70 9.47
C ALA A 539 -8.24 33.77 10.43
N GLY A 540 -7.47 34.20 11.44
CA GLY A 540 -7.91 35.18 12.44
C GLY A 540 -8.95 34.66 13.45
N ILE A 541 -9.06 33.33 13.59
CA ILE A 541 -9.98 32.64 14.51
C ILE A 541 -9.37 32.54 15.92
N ALA A 542 -8.04 32.42 16.03
CA ALA A 542 -7.31 32.29 17.28
C ALA A 542 -7.45 33.49 18.25
N GLY A 543 -7.93 34.64 17.75
CA GLY A 543 -7.94 35.89 18.48
C GLY A 543 -6.56 36.53 18.60
N ASP A 544 -6.45 37.54 19.46
CA ASP A 544 -5.20 38.27 19.70
C ASP A 544 -4.27 37.50 20.63
N HIS A 545 -3.17 36.97 20.09
CA HIS A 545 -2.08 36.40 20.89
C HIS A 545 -0.85 37.32 20.86
N PRO A 546 -0.25 37.69 22.01
CA PRO A 546 0.82 38.71 22.06
C PRO A 546 2.06 38.32 21.26
N ASP A 547 2.41 37.03 21.21
CA ASP A 547 3.60 36.57 20.49
C ASP A 547 3.39 36.41 18.98
N PHE A 548 2.15 36.37 18.47
CA PHE A 548 1.84 36.13 17.05
C PHE A 548 1.27 37.35 16.32
N GLN A 549 1.46 38.56 16.85
CA GLN A 549 0.93 39.82 16.29
C GLN A 549 1.44 40.14 14.87
N TRP A 550 2.52 39.50 14.42
CA TRP A 550 3.05 39.65 13.07
C TRP A 550 2.23 38.86 12.02
N VAL A 551 1.47 37.84 12.45
CA VAL A 551 0.63 37.01 11.57
C VAL A 551 -0.59 37.82 11.15
N LYS A 552 -0.71 38.10 9.85
CA LYS A 552 -1.87 38.79 9.30
C LYS A 552 -2.91 37.75 8.86
N PRO A 553 -4.20 37.90 9.24
CA PRO A 553 -5.23 36.93 8.91
C PRO A 553 -5.70 37.07 7.45
N LEU A 554 -4.82 36.72 6.50
CA LEU A 554 -5.09 36.83 5.06
C LEU A 554 -5.85 35.61 4.51
N LEU A 555 -5.85 34.49 5.23
CA LEU A 555 -6.57 33.28 4.83
C LEU A 555 -8.07 33.43 5.10
N LYS A 556 -8.86 33.55 4.04
CA LYS A 556 -10.32 33.53 4.14
C LYS A 556 -10.81 32.08 4.22
N THR A 557 -11.77 31.81 5.10
CA THR A 557 -12.29 30.44 5.32
C THR A 557 -12.96 29.83 4.09
N ASN A 558 -13.52 30.65 3.20
CA ASN A 558 -14.08 30.20 1.91
C ASN A 558 -13.02 29.93 0.82
N ARG A 559 -11.75 30.19 1.11
CA ARG A 559 -10.59 29.86 0.25
C ARG A 559 -9.72 28.75 0.85
N LEU A 560 -10.20 28.12 1.93
CA LEU A 560 -9.58 26.98 2.58
C LEU A 560 -10.41 25.72 2.30
N SER A 561 -9.74 24.63 1.95
CA SER A 561 -10.36 23.31 1.92
C SER A 561 -9.41 22.26 2.47
N TYR A 562 -9.97 21.29 3.18
CA TYR A 562 -9.24 20.12 3.70
C TYR A 562 -9.48 18.87 2.87
N ILE A 563 -8.46 18.04 2.70
CA ILE A 563 -8.55 16.69 2.12
C ILE A 563 -7.79 15.71 3.03
N GLY A 564 -8.40 14.57 3.36
CA GLY A 564 -7.73 13.49 4.10
C GLY A 564 -8.03 13.44 5.60
N LEU A 565 -8.85 14.38 6.11
CA LEU A 565 -9.17 14.47 7.53
C LEU A 565 -9.74 13.15 8.06
N ARG A 566 -9.24 12.71 9.21
CA ARG A 566 -9.73 11.51 9.88
C ARG A 566 -9.51 11.50 11.39
N ASP A 567 -8.62 12.35 11.91
CA ASP A 567 -8.43 12.56 13.35
C ASP A 567 -8.57 14.05 13.65
N VAL A 568 -9.75 14.45 14.14
CA VAL A 568 -10.11 15.87 14.28
C VAL A 568 -10.76 16.06 15.64
N ASP A 569 -10.26 17.02 16.41
CA ASP A 569 -10.76 17.31 17.75
C ASP A 569 -12.16 17.92 17.71
N ASP A 570 -12.90 17.83 18.82
CA ASP A 570 -14.25 18.39 18.88
C ASP A 570 -14.26 19.92 18.76
N GLY A 571 -13.22 20.59 19.26
CA GLY A 571 -12.98 22.03 19.04
C GLY A 571 -12.84 22.37 17.57
N GLU A 572 -11.99 21.64 16.85
CA GLU A 572 -11.76 21.82 15.42
C GLU A 572 -13.02 21.53 14.60
N LYS A 573 -13.74 20.44 14.90
CA LYS A 573 -15.04 20.14 14.26
C LYS A 573 -16.03 21.27 14.41
N LYS A 574 -16.05 21.92 15.59
CA LYS A 574 -16.92 23.06 15.85
C LYS A 574 -16.48 24.27 15.01
N ILE A 575 -15.19 24.58 14.98
CA ILE A 575 -14.66 25.70 14.18
C ILE A 575 -14.93 25.50 12.69
N ILE A 576 -14.66 24.32 12.14
CA ILE A 576 -14.94 23.98 10.73
C ILE A 576 -16.42 24.21 10.41
N ARG A 577 -17.33 23.80 11.30
CA ARG A 577 -18.77 23.96 11.11
C ARG A 577 -19.21 25.42 11.17
N ASP A 578 -18.76 26.15 12.19
CA ASP A 578 -19.19 27.52 12.47
C ASP A 578 -18.67 28.51 11.42
N HIS A 579 -17.50 28.23 10.84
CA HIS A 579 -16.90 29.05 9.79
C HIS A 579 -17.19 28.55 8.36
N HIS A 580 -18.04 27.52 8.22
CA HIS A 580 -18.44 26.93 6.94
C HIS A 580 -17.25 26.50 6.07
N ILE A 581 -16.18 25.99 6.69
CA ILE A 581 -14.99 25.53 5.97
C ILE A 581 -15.30 24.19 5.30
N LYS A 582 -14.92 24.05 4.03
CA LYS A 582 -15.13 22.79 3.32
C LYS A 582 -14.06 21.77 3.71
N ALA A 583 -14.49 20.64 4.26
CA ALA A 583 -13.61 19.58 4.68
C ALA A 583 -14.03 18.23 4.07
N PHE A 584 -13.08 17.57 3.41
CA PHE A 584 -13.27 16.27 2.81
C PHE A 584 -12.47 15.22 3.59
N SER A 585 -13.15 14.53 4.49
CA SER A 585 -12.59 13.39 5.23
C SER A 585 -12.35 12.17 4.34
N MET A 586 -11.67 11.17 4.88
CA MET A 586 -11.48 9.88 4.19
C MET A 586 -12.80 9.21 3.78
N HIS A 587 -13.90 9.42 4.52
CA HIS A 587 -15.24 8.99 4.08
C HIS A 587 -15.64 9.56 2.72
N HIS A 588 -15.28 10.81 2.42
CA HIS A 588 -15.55 11.42 1.12
C HIS A 588 -14.66 10.85 0.03
N VAL A 589 -13.40 10.55 0.35
CA VAL A 589 -12.45 9.90 -0.57
C VAL A 589 -12.96 8.51 -0.94
N ASP A 590 -13.35 7.70 0.05
CA ASP A 590 -13.92 6.36 -0.18
C ASP A 590 -15.21 6.41 -1.00
N LYS A 591 -16.06 7.40 -0.74
CA LYS A 591 -17.39 7.51 -1.35
C LYS A 591 -17.33 8.02 -2.80
N TYR A 592 -16.50 9.02 -3.07
CA TYR A 592 -16.52 9.73 -4.35
C TYR A 592 -15.27 9.48 -5.20
N GLY A 593 -14.23 8.86 -4.63
CA GLY A 593 -12.90 8.75 -5.22
C GLY A 593 -12.12 10.06 -5.12
N ILE A 594 -10.79 9.97 -5.01
CA ILE A 594 -9.92 11.13 -4.83
C ILE A 594 -10.07 12.17 -5.94
N GLY A 595 -10.25 11.74 -7.19
CA GLY A 595 -10.43 12.64 -8.34
C GLY A 595 -11.63 13.57 -8.19
N LYS A 596 -12.75 13.03 -7.71
CA LYS A 596 -13.94 13.85 -7.48
C LYS A 596 -13.76 14.75 -6.27
N VAL A 597 -13.08 14.29 -5.22
CA VAL A 597 -12.79 15.09 -4.02
C VAL A 597 -11.93 16.30 -4.36
N VAL A 598 -10.84 16.13 -5.12
CA VAL A 598 -9.99 17.23 -5.57
C VAL A 598 -10.79 18.22 -6.41
N GLN A 599 -11.64 17.74 -7.32
CA GLN A 599 -12.51 18.62 -8.11
C GLN A 599 -13.46 19.43 -7.22
N MET A 600 -14.13 18.79 -6.26
CA MET A 600 -15.05 19.47 -5.33
C MET A 600 -14.34 20.49 -4.44
N ALA A 601 -13.10 20.21 -4.01
CA ALA A 601 -12.29 21.14 -3.25
C ALA A 601 -11.93 22.38 -4.08
N LEU A 602 -11.44 22.16 -5.32
CA LEU A 602 -11.13 23.25 -6.24
C LEU A 602 -12.36 24.08 -6.62
N ASP A 603 -13.51 23.45 -6.86
CA ASP A 603 -14.77 24.14 -7.14
C ASP A 603 -15.22 25.04 -5.98
N HIS A 604 -14.89 24.66 -4.75
CA HIS A 604 -15.20 25.47 -3.58
C HIS A 604 -14.27 26.66 -3.44
N ILE A 605 -12.94 26.43 -3.45
CA ILE A 605 -11.96 27.48 -3.11
C ILE A 605 -11.60 28.37 -4.30
N ASN A 606 -11.70 27.85 -5.53
CA ASN A 606 -11.26 28.52 -6.76
C ASN A 606 -12.15 28.14 -7.96
N PRO A 607 -13.46 28.48 -7.93
CA PRO A 607 -14.43 28.03 -8.94
C PRO A 607 -14.07 28.45 -10.38
N ASN A 608 -13.45 29.61 -10.56
CA ASN A 608 -13.08 30.16 -11.86
C ASN A 608 -11.70 29.70 -12.36
N ARG A 609 -10.90 29.01 -11.53
CA ARG A 609 -9.55 28.53 -11.85
C ARG A 609 -8.61 29.67 -12.29
N ASP A 610 -8.68 30.77 -11.56
CA ASP A 610 -8.00 32.04 -11.85
C ASP A 610 -7.23 32.61 -10.65
N LEU A 611 -7.26 31.97 -9.49
CA LEU A 611 -6.49 32.34 -8.30
C LEU A 611 -5.27 31.42 -8.09
N PRO A 612 -4.16 31.92 -7.51
CA PRO A 612 -3.00 31.10 -7.17
C PRO A 612 -3.34 30.12 -6.04
N ILE A 613 -2.72 28.95 -6.06
CA ILE A 613 -2.93 27.89 -5.07
C ILE A 613 -1.64 27.66 -4.29
N HIS A 614 -1.78 27.58 -2.96
CA HIS A 614 -0.79 27.01 -2.06
C HIS A 614 -1.31 25.65 -1.59
N LEU A 615 -0.53 24.60 -1.83
CA LEU A 615 -0.79 23.26 -1.29
C LEU A 615 0.05 23.04 -0.03
N SER A 616 -0.57 22.83 1.12
CA SER A 616 0.12 22.35 2.32
C SER A 616 -0.13 20.86 2.45
N PHE A 617 0.94 20.07 2.51
CA PHE A 617 0.85 18.61 2.51
C PHE A 617 1.61 18.04 3.72
N ASP A 618 0.84 17.61 4.71
CA ASP A 618 1.37 16.77 5.77
C ASP A 618 1.49 15.33 5.28
N VAL A 619 2.69 14.74 5.37
CA VAL A 619 2.92 13.37 4.91
C VAL A 619 2.12 12.34 5.73
N ASP A 620 1.71 12.69 6.95
CA ASP A 620 0.84 11.85 7.77
C ASP A 620 -0.61 11.78 7.24
N ALA A 621 -1.00 12.58 6.24
CA ALA A 621 -2.24 12.42 5.49
C ALA A 621 -2.33 11.04 4.81
N LEU A 622 -1.18 10.45 4.47
CA LEU A 622 -1.08 9.12 3.90
C LEU A 622 -1.30 8.04 4.96
N ASP A 623 -1.77 6.87 4.53
CA ASP A 623 -1.86 5.73 5.44
C ASP A 623 -0.47 5.32 5.95
N PRO A 624 -0.32 4.91 7.23
CA PRO A 624 0.98 4.49 7.77
C PRO A 624 1.61 3.28 7.05
N SER A 625 0.83 2.50 6.28
CA SER A 625 1.41 1.48 5.39
C SER A 625 2.17 2.08 4.19
N VAL A 626 1.89 3.33 3.85
CA VAL A 626 2.52 4.12 2.80
C VAL A 626 3.63 4.97 3.41
N ALA A 627 3.33 5.83 4.39
CA ALA A 627 4.30 6.68 5.06
C ALA A 627 4.42 6.32 6.55
N PRO A 628 5.21 5.27 6.90
CA PRO A 628 5.26 4.75 8.27
C PRO A 628 6.01 5.62 9.29
N SER A 629 6.78 6.62 8.84
CA SER A 629 7.72 7.38 9.68
C SER A 629 7.34 8.86 9.77
N THR A 630 6.17 9.14 10.36
CA THR A 630 5.64 10.49 10.60
C THR A 630 5.34 10.72 12.08
N GLY A 631 5.19 11.99 12.49
CA GLY A 631 4.93 12.37 13.87
C GLY A 631 3.70 11.70 14.45
N THR A 632 2.56 11.77 13.77
CA THR A 632 1.23 11.38 14.28
C THR A 632 0.48 10.43 13.33
N PRO A 633 0.98 9.19 13.11
CA PRO A 633 0.42 8.31 12.10
C PRO A 633 -0.97 7.81 12.48
N VAL A 634 -1.99 8.16 11.68
CA VAL A 634 -3.37 7.69 11.84
C VAL A 634 -3.73 6.70 10.73
N ARG A 635 -4.25 5.52 11.07
CA ARG A 635 -4.65 4.51 10.07
C ARG A 635 -5.88 4.92 9.26
N GLY A 636 -6.01 4.35 8.07
CA GLY A 636 -7.09 4.62 7.13
C GLY A 636 -6.88 5.92 6.36
N GLY A 637 -5.62 6.30 6.12
CA GLY A 637 -5.24 7.50 5.38
C GLY A 637 -5.24 7.30 3.87
N LEU A 638 -4.80 8.32 3.15
CA LEU A 638 -4.69 8.29 1.69
C LEU A 638 -3.73 7.18 1.24
N THR A 639 -4.11 6.45 0.19
CA THR A 639 -3.20 5.52 -0.45
C THR A 639 -2.08 6.26 -1.19
N PHE A 640 -1.01 5.53 -1.54
CA PHE A 640 0.10 6.06 -2.33
C PHE A 640 -0.40 6.80 -3.59
N ARG A 641 -1.34 6.22 -4.33
CA ARG A 641 -1.83 6.83 -5.57
C ARG A 641 -2.73 8.03 -5.31
N GLU A 642 -3.53 8.03 -4.26
CA GLU A 642 -4.42 9.15 -3.95
C GLU A 642 -3.63 10.40 -3.55
N GLY A 643 -2.62 10.28 -2.69
CA GLY A 643 -1.76 11.41 -2.34
C GLY A 643 -1.06 12.03 -3.55
N HIS A 644 -0.46 11.20 -4.40
CA HIS A 644 0.22 11.68 -5.61
C HIS A 644 -0.75 12.24 -6.65
N TYR A 645 -1.96 11.68 -6.77
CA TYR A 645 -3.00 12.22 -7.64
C TYR A 645 -3.38 13.65 -7.23
N ILE A 646 -3.45 13.96 -5.92
CA ILE A 646 -3.70 15.35 -5.47
C ILE A 646 -2.59 16.26 -6.02
N CYS A 647 -1.32 15.92 -5.80
CA CYS A 647 -0.19 16.71 -6.27
C CYS A 647 -0.23 16.94 -7.79
N GLU A 648 -0.44 15.87 -8.56
CA GLU A 648 -0.52 15.92 -10.03
C GLU A 648 -1.70 16.79 -10.49
N ALA A 649 -2.91 16.53 -9.99
CA ALA A 649 -4.11 17.24 -10.40
C ALA A 649 -4.05 18.74 -10.07
N ILE A 650 -3.42 19.11 -8.96
CA ILE A 650 -3.21 20.51 -8.58
C ILE A 650 -2.12 21.16 -9.45
N ALA A 651 -1.01 20.47 -9.73
CA ALA A 651 0.02 20.94 -10.65
C ALA A 651 -0.53 21.17 -12.07
N GLU A 652 -1.37 20.25 -12.55
CA GLU A 652 -2.05 20.31 -13.85
C GLU A 652 -3.00 21.51 -14.01
N THR A 653 -3.42 22.16 -12.91
CA THR A 653 -4.21 23.39 -13.03
C THR A 653 -3.41 24.56 -13.60
N GLY A 654 -2.08 24.52 -13.50
CA GLY A 654 -1.20 25.65 -13.79
C GLY A 654 -1.37 26.82 -12.80
N LEU A 655 -1.96 26.58 -11.62
CA LEU A 655 -2.23 27.61 -10.60
C LEU A 655 -1.38 27.45 -9.33
N LEU A 656 -0.67 26.33 -9.17
CA LEU A 656 0.13 26.04 -7.97
C LEU A 656 1.38 26.93 -7.92
N VAL A 657 1.49 27.80 -6.91
CA VAL A 657 2.64 28.71 -6.74
C VAL A 657 3.57 28.29 -5.60
N ALA A 658 3.06 27.50 -4.67
CA ALA A 658 3.84 27.02 -3.55
C ALA A 658 3.33 25.67 -3.03
N VAL A 659 4.26 24.87 -2.53
CA VAL A 659 3.96 23.66 -1.75
C VAL A 659 4.85 23.60 -0.51
N ASP A 660 4.29 23.09 0.58
CA ASP A 660 5.08 22.63 1.71
C ASP A 660 4.85 21.14 1.98
N ILE A 661 5.94 20.44 2.25
CA ILE A 661 5.97 19.02 2.61
C ILE A 661 6.43 18.93 4.07
N MET A 662 5.55 18.45 4.94
CA MET A 662 5.74 18.44 6.40
C MET A 662 5.79 17.02 6.96
N GLU A 663 6.29 16.89 8.20
CA GLU A 663 6.23 15.68 9.03
C GLU A 663 6.93 14.42 8.47
N VAL A 664 7.91 14.60 7.57
CA VAL A 664 8.86 13.52 7.25
C VAL A 664 9.81 13.34 8.43
N ASN A 665 9.60 12.29 9.24
CA ASN A 665 10.41 12.06 10.44
C ASN A 665 11.31 10.83 10.29
N PRO A 666 12.61 10.98 9.93
CA PRO A 666 13.53 9.86 9.74
C PRO A 666 13.94 9.13 11.03
N ALA A 667 13.53 9.59 12.22
CA ALA A 667 13.98 9.03 13.50
C ALA A 667 12.94 8.13 14.21
N LEU A 668 11.69 8.10 13.75
CA LEU A 668 10.59 7.42 14.45
C LEU A 668 10.42 5.93 14.09
N ALA A 669 11.00 5.48 12.98
CA ALA A 669 10.89 4.10 12.51
C ALA A 669 12.27 3.47 12.23
N ASP A 670 12.28 2.19 11.87
CA ASP A 670 13.51 1.55 11.39
C ASP A 670 13.99 2.18 10.06
N GLU A 671 15.23 1.88 9.69
CA GLU A 671 15.89 2.51 8.53
C GLU A 671 15.13 2.28 7.21
N GLU A 672 14.42 1.16 7.08
CA GLU A 672 13.63 0.84 5.88
C GLU A 672 12.35 1.69 5.82
N ALA A 673 11.60 1.77 6.92
CA ALA A 673 10.41 2.59 7.04
C ALA A 673 10.71 4.10 6.93
N ALA A 674 11.81 4.56 7.52
CA ALA A 674 12.28 5.94 7.38
C ALA A 674 12.65 6.24 5.92
N PHE A 675 13.37 5.34 5.25
CA PHE A 675 13.73 5.47 3.84
C PHE A 675 12.48 5.54 2.94
N GLN A 676 11.48 4.69 3.19
CA GLN A 676 10.21 4.70 2.47
C GLN A 676 9.51 6.07 2.58
N THR A 677 9.43 6.63 3.79
CA THR A 677 8.76 7.93 4.02
C THR A 677 9.51 9.09 3.35
N VAL A 678 10.85 9.08 3.40
CA VAL A 678 11.70 10.06 2.69
C VAL A 678 11.51 9.96 1.18
N GLN A 679 11.47 8.76 0.62
CA GLN A 679 11.23 8.56 -0.81
C GLN A 679 9.88 9.12 -1.24
N ILE A 680 8.84 8.94 -0.42
CA ILE A 680 7.50 9.48 -0.66
C ILE A 680 7.49 11.00 -0.62
N GLY A 681 8.11 11.62 0.40
CA GLY A 681 8.21 13.09 0.48
C GLY A 681 8.87 13.69 -0.77
N CYS A 682 9.96 13.09 -1.24
CA CYS A 682 10.61 13.49 -2.50
C CYS A 682 9.68 13.32 -3.72
N SER A 683 8.88 12.24 -3.74
CA SER A 683 7.97 11.93 -4.84
C SER A 683 6.78 12.89 -4.90
N LEU A 684 6.17 13.23 -3.76
CA LEU A 684 5.10 14.22 -3.66
C LEU A 684 5.58 15.61 -4.14
N ALA A 685 6.78 16.03 -3.70
CA ALA A 685 7.39 17.28 -4.13
C ALA A 685 7.58 17.35 -5.65
N ARG A 686 8.08 16.28 -6.28
CA ARG A 686 8.23 16.21 -7.74
C ARG A 686 6.88 16.22 -8.46
N CYS A 687 5.87 15.53 -7.95
CA CYS A 687 4.54 15.53 -8.56
C CYS A 687 3.91 16.92 -8.57
N CYS A 688 4.11 17.71 -7.52
CA CYS A 688 3.70 19.12 -7.47
C CYS A 688 4.39 19.99 -8.54
N LEU A 689 5.53 19.55 -9.06
CA LEU A 689 6.32 20.23 -10.09
C LEU A 689 6.09 19.67 -11.50
N GLY A 690 5.07 18.83 -11.66
CA GLY A 690 4.61 18.29 -12.94
C GLY A 690 5.21 16.94 -13.33
N GLU A 691 5.85 16.23 -12.40
CA GLU A 691 6.11 14.80 -12.59
C GLU A 691 4.80 14.01 -12.49
N SER A 692 4.59 13.05 -13.38
CA SER A 692 3.51 12.06 -13.25
C SER A 692 4.13 10.71 -12.96
N LEU A 693 3.44 9.85 -12.19
CA LEU A 693 3.90 8.49 -11.91
C LEU A 693 3.80 7.51 -13.10
N LEU A 694 3.60 8.00 -14.32
CA LEU A 694 3.49 7.23 -15.57
C LEU A 694 4.84 7.03 -16.28
#